data_AF-A0AAD5VKS8-F1
#
_entry.id   AF-A0AAD5VKS8-F1
#
_cell.length_a   1.000
_cell.length_b   1.000
_cell.length_c   1.000
_cell.angle_alpha   90.00
_cell.angle_beta   90.00
_cell.angle_gamma   90.00
#
_symmetry.space_group_name_H-M   'P 1'
#
loop_
_entity.id
_entity.type
_entity.pdbx_description
1 polymer ?
#
loop_
_entity_poly.entity_id
_entity_poly.type
_entity_poly.pdbx_seq_one_letter_code
_entity_poly.pdbx_strand_id
1 'polypeptide(L)'
;MSTPEAVQKTCTHPSFLTLHRQVYPEAPRPDTNGQLSTLGNALMGMFASEFVHAAYPYLPTRVWKAAVSAYVGSTTCASVAQEMGATPLLRWHRTPKDGSIPAVMHGDALASIPRAIAGLIYQQRSLPSARQFVHSYFLSRQVDIQGMIKFIDPKKALLEMVQKFGREKPVSRLLKETGRFSNSPVYVVGIFSGADKLGEGHGSSLKMAEFRAAEDALHRVYLTRVPDDQIQLPSSTFPLGLGDIFRSGEEGTYTAPEVSMAEITYASSGKSGLSRTLQDRTYVTNLKLSPMPASRYSIRFLFRCFLIPSYLLLVYVFLSSTPPKANTSDTPPVPFLFTAYIPVSSRSLRSLNILLEPFASAASPHLARLILVCPEDLVPQFQLQLAQVIKQEAQYHPDANLDFSLRPIRTTDDLEAETFALALEASTDWVLIMDENGIDDLSESTLSALRDSVFFDYTSPGPYDFVSPTFANETTRSSIRYWQNPYAWKPPLLVPTSSLATFIPPRDTIVFLLPHIDLIKSASRMICGLLSQCYTLRFLLYDRQHILSAIAIKSFQLDLACCSTHLTVHQTQQQGRGSSSLLSWLSQPPFIPKILFSVQEDKPLLEGLLSTHKLSTSDITRIYIPSSQYIYTDWIGSLSILELSNWHIPQITFSLITHTRPQSFKRLLRSLSSALYFGDDTEPNLLNVNINIDSSADPETKSLAQSFPWLHGSQVQINQRVVHGGLLPAIVESWYPHGNDSYGLLLEDDVELSPLFYAWVKMSLLKYRYGDKSNVSPNLFGISLYQQKHLELPPEGRRPFNARDLFSQFQDIQLNTPYLSSIPCSWGAIYFPEHWREFHDYLSTRIAYIHANHEDDPDHEEPIVPDVRSNRWTHSWKKFFIELVYLRGYVMLYPNYADFASLSTNHLEAGLHVRRKISLEKRGLFVLPLIQLPSPPLIDESVSTGLLDLPSERLPDFGDLPVLNLTGSLTTLDSLIQIGQERAEHFNAF
;
A
#
# COMPACT_ATOMS: atom_id res chain seq x y z
N MET A 1 -39.79 -29.51 -10.57
CA MET A 1 -38.44 -30.06 -10.78
C MET A 1 -37.62 -28.98 -11.48
N SER A 2 -36.57 -28.47 -10.85
CA SER A 2 -35.68 -27.46 -11.46
C SER A 2 -34.86 -28.14 -12.55
N THR A 3 -34.84 -27.58 -13.77
CA THR A 3 -33.95 -28.04 -14.83
C THR A 3 -32.49 -27.97 -14.35
N PRO A 4 -31.60 -28.89 -14.75
CA PRO A 4 -30.17 -28.82 -14.41
C PRO A 4 -29.54 -27.46 -14.74
N GLU A 5 -30.03 -26.82 -15.80
CA GLU A 5 -29.65 -25.47 -16.23
C GLU A 5 -29.96 -24.39 -15.18
N ALA A 6 -31.10 -24.49 -14.48
CA ALA A 6 -31.47 -23.54 -13.43
C ALA A 6 -30.53 -23.63 -12.23
N VAL A 7 -30.10 -24.84 -11.86
CA VAL A 7 -29.12 -25.06 -10.76
C VAL A 7 -27.74 -24.57 -11.19
N GLN A 8 -27.34 -24.87 -12.42
CA GLN A 8 -26.08 -24.38 -13.00
C GLN A 8 -26.02 -22.85 -13.02
N LYS A 9 -27.14 -22.18 -13.35
CA LYS A 9 -27.27 -20.72 -13.26
C LYS A 9 -27.02 -20.21 -11.85
N THR A 10 -27.59 -20.85 -10.81
CA THR A 10 -27.36 -20.45 -9.40
C THR A 10 -25.90 -20.57 -8.96
N CYS A 11 -25.15 -21.49 -9.57
CA CYS A 11 -23.73 -21.71 -9.26
C CYS A 11 -22.77 -20.86 -10.13
N THR A 12 -23.27 -20.01 -11.03
CA THR A 12 -22.44 -19.19 -11.93
C THR A 12 -22.41 -17.73 -11.50
N HIS A 13 -21.30 -17.28 -10.92
CA HIS A 13 -21.12 -15.89 -10.44
C HIS A 13 -20.83 -14.91 -11.61
N PRO A 14 -21.28 -13.63 -11.57
CA PRO A 14 -21.02 -12.66 -12.63
C PRO A 14 -19.55 -12.45 -13.00
N SER A 15 -18.63 -12.65 -12.04
CA SER A 15 -17.19 -12.54 -12.30
C SER A 15 -16.64 -13.63 -13.23
N PHE A 16 -17.35 -14.76 -13.39
CA PHE A 16 -16.97 -15.83 -14.32
C PHE A 16 -17.00 -15.39 -15.79
N LEU A 17 -17.80 -14.38 -16.12
CA LEU A 17 -18.04 -13.95 -17.50
C LEU A 17 -16.77 -13.47 -18.21
N THR A 18 -15.90 -12.78 -17.49
CA THR A 18 -14.63 -12.27 -18.03
C THR A 18 -13.73 -13.43 -18.46
N LEU A 19 -13.57 -14.42 -17.58
CA LEU A 19 -12.78 -15.62 -17.85
C LEU A 19 -13.40 -16.45 -18.98
N HIS A 20 -14.72 -16.66 -18.96
CA HIS A 20 -15.41 -17.41 -20.01
C HIS A 20 -15.21 -16.79 -21.40
N ARG A 21 -15.22 -15.46 -21.52
CA ARG A 21 -14.97 -14.77 -22.80
C ARG A 21 -13.52 -14.91 -23.25
N GLN A 22 -12.56 -14.93 -22.33
CA GLN A 22 -11.14 -15.13 -22.66
C GLN A 22 -10.86 -16.54 -23.18
N VAL A 23 -11.47 -17.55 -22.55
CA VAL A 23 -11.22 -18.96 -22.86
C VAL A 23 -12.10 -19.47 -24.02
N TYR A 24 -13.36 -19.02 -24.10
CA TYR A 24 -14.35 -19.44 -25.10
C TYR A 24 -14.98 -18.22 -25.81
N PRO A 25 -14.23 -17.54 -26.70
CA PRO A 25 -14.69 -16.31 -27.34
C PRO A 25 -15.90 -16.50 -28.27
N GLU A 26 -16.06 -17.68 -28.86
CA GLU A 26 -17.19 -17.99 -29.77
C GLU A 26 -18.38 -18.67 -29.09
N ALA A 27 -18.25 -19.05 -27.81
CA ALA A 27 -19.33 -19.69 -27.07
C ALA A 27 -20.37 -18.66 -26.58
N PRO A 28 -21.66 -19.03 -26.49
CA PRO A 28 -22.70 -18.14 -25.98
C PRO A 28 -22.42 -17.75 -24.52
N ARG A 29 -22.78 -16.51 -24.15
CA ARG A 29 -22.58 -16.00 -22.79
C ARG A 29 -23.39 -16.84 -21.79
N PRO A 30 -22.76 -17.41 -20.75
CA PRO A 30 -23.48 -18.20 -19.77
C PRO A 30 -24.36 -17.32 -18.88
N ASP A 31 -25.50 -17.88 -18.48
CA ASP A 31 -26.42 -17.27 -17.53
C ASP A 31 -25.79 -17.17 -16.13
N THR A 32 -25.94 -16.02 -15.47
CA THR A 32 -25.33 -15.77 -14.15
C THR A 32 -26.37 -15.64 -13.05
N ASN A 33 -25.95 -15.89 -11.81
CA ASN A 33 -26.78 -15.82 -10.62
C ASN A 33 -27.03 -14.39 -10.09
N GLY A 34 -26.43 -13.35 -10.69
CA GLY A 34 -26.45 -11.99 -10.12
C GLY A 34 -27.85 -11.45 -9.81
N GLN A 35 -28.80 -11.60 -10.73
CA GLN A 35 -30.19 -11.17 -10.52
C GLN A 35 -30.90 -11.99 -9.43
N LEU A 36 -30.74 -13.32 -9.46
CA LEU A 36 -31.33 -14.23 -8.48
C LEU A 36 -30.76 -14.00 -7.07
N SER A 37 -29.44 -13.75 -6.97
CA SER A 37 -28.75 -13.45 -5.73
C SER A 37 -29.24 -12.14 -5.13
N THR A 38 -29.43 -11.09 -5.94
CA THR A 38 -29.98 -9.81 -5.46
C THR A 38 -31.40 -9.96 -4.94
N LEU A 39 -32.26 -10.67 -5.68
CA LEU A 39 -33.64 -10.95 -5.26
C LEU A 39 -33.68 -11.77 -3.96
N GLY A 40 -32.90 -12.85 -3.88
CA GLY A 40 -32.83 -13.69 -2.70
C GLY A 40 -32.23 -12.98 -1.50
N ASN A 41 -31.26 -12.08 -1.67
CA ASN A 41 -30.70 -11.28 -0.59
C ASN A 41 -31.78 -10.39 0.06
N ALA A 42 -32.64 -9.77 -0.75
CA ALA A 42 -33.76 -8.97 -0.25
C ALA A 42 -34.78 -9.85 0.52
N LEU A 43 -35.13 -11.02 -0.03
CA LEU A 43 -36.07 -11.95 0.61
C LEU A 43 -35.53 -12.52 1.92
N MET A 44 -34.28 -12.98 1.94
CA MET A 44 -33.63 -13.50 3.15
C MET A 44 -33.52 -12.43 4.23
N GLY A 45 -33.16 -11.19 3.85
CA GLY A 45 -33.13 -10.05 4.75
C GLY A 45 -34.51 -9.76 5.36
N MET A 46 -35.58 -9.81 4.56
CA MET A 46 -36.95 -9.66 5.03
C MET A 46 -37.35 -10.76 6.01
N PHE A 47 -37.16 -12.04 5.64
CA PHE A 47 -37.53 -13.20 6.47
C PHE A 47 -36.77 -13.25 7.80
N ALA A 48 -35.46 -12.92 7.79
CA ALA A 48 -34.69 -12.84 9.02
C ALA A 48 -35.12 -11.65 9.90
N SER A 49 -35.41 -10.50 9.27
CA SER A 49 -35.83 -9.29 10.01
C SER A 49 -37.16 -9.49 10.71
N GLU A 50 -38.17 -10.04 10.02
CA GLU A 50 -39.48 -10.35 10.62
C GLU A 50 -39.37 -11.43 11.70
N PHE A 51 -38.53 -12.45 11.49
CA PHE A 51 -38.33 -13.52 12.46
C PHE A 51 -37.69 -13.01 13.75
N VAL A 52 -36.57 -12.27 13.64
CA VAL A 52 -35.90 -11.74 14.84
C VAL A 52 -36.78 -10.73 15.57
N HIS A 53 -37.54 -9.91 14.84
CA HIS A 53 -38.45 -8.94 15.46
C HIS A 53 -39.62 -9.63 16.20
N ALA A 54 -40.22 -10.66 15.59
CA ALA A 54 -41.29 -11.42 16.22
C ALA A 54 -40.78 -12.28 17.39
N ALA A 55 -39.58 -12.85 17.29
CA ALA A 55 -38.98 -13.65 18.34
C ALA A 55 -38.51 -12.81 19.53
N TYR A 56 -37.93 -11.62 19.29
CA TYR A 56 -37.36 -10.73 20.32
C TYR A 56 -37.91 -9.30 20.19
N PRO A 57 -39.13 -9.02 20.66
CA PRO A 57 -39.84 -7.75 20.42
C PRO A 57 -39.18 -6.53 21.08
N TYR A 58 -38.34 -6.74 22.09
CA TYR A 58 -37.64 -5.68 22.81
C TYR A 58 -36.19 -5.49 22.35
N LEU A 59 -35.71 -6.28 21.38
CA LEU A 59 -34.31 -6.24 20.98
C LEU A 59 -33.90 -4.87 20.41
N PRO A 60 -32.78 -4.27 20.85
CA PRO A 60 -32.36 -2.98 20.33
C PRO A 60 -32.00 -3.01 18.84
N THR A 61 -32.26 -1.94 18.09
CA THR A 61 -32.12 -1.87 16.61
C THR A 61 -30.74 -2.26 16.11
N ARG A 62 -29.65 -1.85 16.80
CA ARG A 62 -28.30 -2.22 16.36
C ARG A 62 -28.06 -3.71 16.52
N VAL A 63 -28.51 -4.28 17.64
CA VAL A 63 -28.42 -5.71 17.92
C VAL A 63 -29.33 -6.51 17.00
N TRP A 64 -30.52 -6.00 16.69
CA TRP A 64 -31.43 -6.58 15.70
C TRP A 64 -30.78 -6.65 14.31
N LYS A 65 -30.18 -5.55 13.83
CA LYS A 65 -29.43 -5.55 12.56
C LYS A 65 -28.24 -6.50 12.58
N ALA A 66 -27.51 -6.57 13.69
CA ALA A 66 -26.41 -7.51 13.86
C ALA A 66 -26.89 -8.97 13.85
N ALA A 67 -28.00 -9.27 14.53
CA ALA A 67 -28.62 -10.59 14.55
C ALA A 67 -29.11 -11.01 13.16
N VAL A 68 -29.78 -10.12 12.42
CA VAL A 68 -30.17 -10.36 11.01
C VAL A 68 -28.92 -10.66 10.17
N SER A 69 -27.85 -9.88 10.33
CA SER A 69 -26.61 -10.15 9.60
C SER A 69 -25.92 -11.44 10.05
N ALA A 70 -26.06 -11.87 11.30
CA ALA A 70 -25.53 -13.15 11.77
C ALA A 70 -26.32 -14.34 11.21
N TYR A 71 -27.64 -14.21 11.04
CA TYR A 71 -28.46 -15.25 10.43
C TYR A 71 -28.27 -15.36 8.91
N VAL A 72 -28.27 -14.25 8.17
CA VAL A 72 -28.31 -14.26 6.68
C VAL A 72 -27.22 -13.42 6.01
N GLY A 73 -26.16 -13.08 6.73
CA GLY A 73 -25.00 -12.33 6.21
C GLY A 73 -24.12 -13.12 5.26
N SER A 74 -23.13 -12.46 4.66
CA SER A 74 -22.22 -13.09 3.69
C SER A 74 -21.46 -14.27 4.27
N THR A 75 -20.98 -14.17 5.50
CA THR A 75 -20.24 -15.24 6.19
C THR A 75 -21.10 -16.48 6.39
N THR A 76 -22.32 -16.32 6.90
CA THR A 76 -23.27 -17.42 7.11
C THR A 76 -23.74 -18.02 5.78
N CYS A 77 -24.01 -17.20 4.77
CA CYS A 77 -24.31 -17.69 3.42
C CYS A 77 -23.15 -18.48 2.81
N ALA A 78 -21.90 -18.07 3.01
CA ALA A 78 -20.76 -18.84 2.53
C ALA A 78 -20.62 -20.18 3.26
N SER A 79 -20.82 -20.21 4.60
CA SER A 79 -20.83 -21.44 5.40
C SER A 79 -21.92 -22.40 4.94
N VAL A 80 -23.16 -21.91 4.77
CA VAL A 80 -24.27 -22.73 4.29
C VAL A 80 -24.03 -23.24 2.86
N ALA A 81 -23.43 -22.44 1.99
CA ALA A 81 -23.05 -22.89 0.65
C ALA A 81 -22.01 -24.04 0.69
N GLN A 82 -21.07 -23.99 1.63
CA GLN A 82 -20.09 -25.05 1.84
C GLN A 82 -20.74 -26.32 2.38
N GLU A 83 -21.62 -26.18 3.39
CA GLU A 83 -22.40 -27.28 3.97
C GLU A 83 -23.30 -27.97 2.93
N MET A 84 -23.84 -27.20 1.96
CA MET A 84 -24.60 -27.72 0.82
C MET A 84 -23.74 -28.43 -0.24
N GLY A 85 -22.41 -28.42 -0.11
CA GLY A 85 -21.50 -29.00 -1.10
C GLY A 85 -21.41 -28.19 -2.41
N ALA A 86 -21.72 -26.88 -2.38
CA ALA A 86 -21.76 -26.05 -3.58
C ALA A 86 -20.36 -25.54 -4.02
N THR A 87 -19.33 -25.73 -3.20
CA THR A 87 -17.95 -25.30 -3.49
C THR A 87 -17.40 -25.83 -4.82
N PRO A 88 -17.43 -27.15 -5.12
CA PRO A 88 -16.97 -27.66 -6.41
C PRO A 88 -17.84 -27.25 -7.60
N LEU A 89 -19.07 -26.77 -7.35
CA LEU A 89 -20.01 -26.35 -8.39
C LEU A 89 -19.88 -24.87 -8.75
N LEU A 90 -19.25 -24.06 -7.89
CA LEU A 90 -19.10 -22.63 -8.07
C LEU A 90 -18.22 -22.29 -9.27
N ARG A 91 -18.82 -21.62 -10.27
CA ARG A 91 -18.12 -21.02 -11.41
C ARG A 91 -17.91 -19.54 -11.14
N TRP A 92 -16.67 -19.15 -10.89
CA TRP A 92 -16.31 -17.78 -10.57
C TRP A 92 -14.87 -17.49 -11.01
N HIS A 93 -14.50 -16.22 -11.00
CA HIS A 93 -13.11 -15.78 -11.17
C HIS A 93 -12.82 -14.66 -10.17
N ARG A 94 -11.59 -14.63 -9.65
CA ARG A 94 -11.15 -13.56 -8.75
C ARG A 94 -10.95 -12.28 -9.55
N THR A 95 -11.58 -11.19 -9.13
CA THR A 95 -11.34 -9.87 -9.75
C THR A 95 -10.30 -9.11 -8.94
N PRO A 96 -9.32 -8.47 -9.59
CA PRO A 96 -8.38 -7.60 -8.89
C PRO A 96 -9.13 -6.40 -8.27
N LYS A 97 -8.55 -5.83 -7.22
CA LYS A 97 -9.05 -4.60 -6.63
C LYS A 97 -8.78 -3.46 -7.62
N ASP A 98 -9.85 -2.81 -8.06
CA ASP A 98 -9.76 -1.60 -8.88
C ASP A 98 -10.21 -0.43 -8.02
N GLY A 99 -9.70 0.79 -8.24
CA GLY A 99 -9.82 1.93 -7.30
C GLY A 99 -11.23 2.31 -6.82
N SER A 100 -12.29 1.77 -7.44
CA SER A 100 -13.69 1.95 -7.08
C SER A 100 -14.46 0.66 -6.73
N ILE A 101 -13.91 -0.53 -6.99
CA ILE A 101 -14.63 -1.81 -6.87
C ILE A 101 -13.84 -2.76 -5.96
N PRO A 102 -14.44 -3.23 -4.84
CA PRO A 102 -13.79 -4.21 -3.98
C PRO A 102 -13.53 -5.52 -4.76
N ALA A 103 -12.39 -6.16 -4.48
CA ALA A 103 -12.06 -7.45 -5.05
C ALA A 103 -13.10 -8.50 -4.64
N VAL A 104 -13.58 -9.30 -5.59
CA VAL A 104 -14.48 -10.43 -5.30
C VAL A 104 -13.63 -11.57 -4.76
N MET A 105 -13.86 -11.96 -3.51
CA MET A 105 -13.19 -13.09 -2.87
C MET A 105 -14.02 -14.37 -3.02
N HIS A 106 -13.39 -15.53 -2.77
CA HIS A 106 -14.06 -16.83 -2.86
C HIS A 106 -15.29 -16.91 -1.95
N GLY A 107 -15.19 -16.38 -0.72
CA GLY A 107 -16.31 -16.32 0.22
C GLY A 107 -17.49 -15.50 -0.29
N ASP A 108 -17.23 -14.38 -0.99
CA ASP A 108 -18.29 -13.52 -1.55
C ASP A 108 -19.06 -14.22 -2.68
N ALA A 109 -18.34 -14.93 -3.54
CA ALA A 109 -18.92 -15.72 -4.62
C ALA A 109 -19.69 -16.94 -4.09
N LEU A 110 -19.21 -17.61 -3.03
CA LEU A 110 -19.96 -18.68 -2.37
C LEU A 110 -21.25 -18.15 -1.73
N ALA A 111 -21.18 -16.99 -1.07
CA ALA A 111 -22.34 -16.37 -0.43
C ALA A 111 -23.47 -16.01 -1.41
N SER A 112 -23.18 -15.87 -2.72
CA SER A 112 -24.21 -15.62 -3.72
C SER A 112 -25.08 -16.85 -4.03
N ILE A 113 -24.59 -18.07 -3.78
CA ILE A 113 -25.30 -19.31 -4.16
C ILE A 113 -26.59 -19.50 -3.34
N PRO A 114 -26.60 -19.48 -2.00
CA PRO A 114 -27.83 -19.69 -1.26
C PRO A 114 -28.83 -18.56 -1.46
N ARG A 115 -28.34 -17.33 -1.68
CA ARG A 115 -29.17 -16.19 -2.09
C ARG A 115 -29.83 -16.46 -3.44
N ALA A 116 -29.07 -16.92 -4.42
CA ALA A 116 -29.61 -17.28 -5.73
C ALA A 116 -30.62 -18.44 -5.67
N ILE A 117 -30.39 -19.43 -4.81
CA ILE A 117 -31.33 -20.53 -4.56
C ILE A 117 -32.63 -19.99 -3.94
N ALA A 118 -32.56 -19.12 -2.94
CA ALA A 118 -33.75 -18.50 -2.35
C ALA A 118 -34.56 -17.69 -3.38
N GLY A 119 -33.87 -16.91 -4.23
CA GLY A 119 -34.50 -16.19 -5.35
C GLY A 119 -35.12 -17.11 -6.39
N LEU A 120 -34.47 -18.24 -6.70
CA LEU A 120 -34.98 -19.24 -7.64
C LEU A 120 -36.22 -19.96 -7.10
N ILE A 121 -36.22 -20.36 -5.82
CA ILE A 121 -37.37 -20.99 -5.16
C ILE A 121 -38.55 -20.02 -5.16
N TYR A 122 -38.31 -18.74 -4.86
CA TYR A 122 -39.34 -17.71 -4.93
C TYR A 122 -39.94 -17.59 -6.34
N GLN A 123 -39.08 -17.52 -7.37
CA GLN A 123 -39.52 -17.36 -8.76
C GLN A 123 -40.25 -18.59 -9.32
N GLN A 124 -39.82 -19.81 -8.97
CA GLN A 124 -40.38 -21.05 -9.52
C GLN A 124 -41.52 -21.63 -8.70
N ARG A 125 -41.63 -21.26 -7.42
CA ARG A 125 -42.66 -21.76 -6.51
C ARG A 125 -43.47 -20.61 -5.94
N SER A 126 -43.12 -20.16 -4.74
CA SER A 126 -43.92 -19.19 -3.99
C SER A 126 -43.13 -18.58 -2.83
N LEU A 127 -43.63 -17.47 -2.29
CA LEU A 127 -43.09 -16.83 -1.08
C LEU A 127 -43.02 -17.80 0.12
N PRO A 128 -44.07 -18.58 0.45
CA PRO A 128 -43.99 -19.54 1.55
C PRO A 128 -42.90 -20.62 1.36
N SER A 129 -42.68 -21.09 0.13
CA SER A 129 -41.63 -22.07 -0.16
C SER A 129 -40.23 -21.50 0.07
N ALA A 130 -40.00 -20.25 -0.34
CA ALA A 130 -38.73 -19.56 -0.12
C ALA A 130 -38.50 -19.30 1.39
N ARG A 131 -39.56 -18.92 2.12
CA ARG A 131 -39.50 -18.75 3.58
C ARG A 131 -39.16 -20.04 4.30
N GLN A 132 -39.81 -21.15 3.93
CA GLN A 132 -39.52 -22.47 4.52
C GLN A 132 -38.06 -22.87 4.29
N PHE A 133 -37.52 -22.62 3.09
CA PHE A 133 -36.10 -22.83 2.82
C PHE A 133 -35.20 -22.00 3.74
N VAL A 134 -35.43 -20.69 3.84
CA VAL A 134 -34.62 -19.81 4.70
C VAL A 134 -34.75 -20.21 6.17
N HIS A 135 -35.95 -20.58 6.62
CA HIS A 135 -36.16 -21.02 7.99
C HIS A 135 -35.38 -22.30 8.32
N SER A 136 -35.46 -23.32 7.45
CA SER A 136 -34.82 -24.62 7.69
C SER A 136 -33.29 -24.58 7.67
N TYR A 137 -32.68 -23.74 6.82
CA TYR A 137 -31.22 -23.71 6.63
C TYR A 137 -30.51 -22.57 7.37
N PHE A 138 -31.21 -21.45 7.64
CA PHE A 138 -30.62 -20.27 8.27
C PHE A 138 -31.19 -20.00 9.65
N LEU A 139 -32.52 -19.88 9.78
CA LEU A 139 -33.14 -19.46 11.06
C LEU A 139 -33.18 -20.58 12.11
N SER A 140 -32.97 -21.84 11.70
CA SER A 140 -32.80 -23.00 12.59
C SER A 140 -31.46 -23.01 13.32
N ARG A 141 -30.49 -22.21 12.89
CA ARG A 141 -29.14 -22.14 13.50
C ARG A 141 -29.19 -21.36 14.82
N GLN A 142 -28.34 -21.75 15.77
CA GLN A 142 -28.20 -21.00 17.01
C GLN A 142 -27.25 -19.82 16.82
N VAL A 143 -27.71 -18.63 17.21
CA VAL A 143 -26.93 -17.38 17.18
C VAL A 143 -26.88 -16.82 18.60
N ASP A 144 -25.68 -16.48 19.07
CA ASP A 144 -25.49 -15.82 20.36
C ASP A 144 -25.89 -14.33 20.28
N ILE A 145 -27.18 -14.06 20.51
CA ILE A 145 -27.72 -12.70 20.55
C ILE A 145 -27.29 -11.98 21.83
N GLN A 146 -27.08 -12.72 22.93
CA GLN A 146 -26.68 -12.15 24.21
C GLN A 146 -25.31 -11.47 24.10
N GLY A 147 -24.32 -12.12 23.48
CA GLY A 147 -22.98 -11.56 23.27
C GLY A 147 -22.94 -10.31 22.37
N MET A 148 -24.00 -10.04 21.61
CA MET A 148 -24.12 -8.85 20.77
C MET A 148 -24.60 -7.61 21.54
N ILE A 149 -25.19 -7.79 22.72
CA ILE A 149 -25.67 -6.70 23.57
C ILE A 149 -24.48 -6.22 24.43
N LYS A 150 -24.11 -4.95 24.29
CA LYS A 150 -23.01 -4.34 25.06
C LYS A 150 -23.46 -3.04 25.71
N PHE A 151 -23.14 -2.89 27.00
CA PHE A 151 -23.49 -1.71 27.80
C PHE A 151 -22.24 -0.96 28.27
N ILE A 152 -22.21 0.35 28.08
CA ILE A 152 -21.21 1.23 28.72
C ILE A 152 -21.57 1.50 30.18
N ASP A 153 -22.84 1.81 30.46
CA ASP A 153 -23.38 2.04 31.81
C ASP A 153 -24.73 1.32 31.97
N PRO A 154 -24.72 0.03 32.37
CA PRO A 154 -25.94 -0.76 32.51
C PRO A 154 -26.82 -0.25 33.67
N LYS A 155 -26.25 0.41 34.68
CA LYS A 155 -27.02 0.93 35.81
C LYS A 155 -27.88 2.12 35.39
N LYS A 156 -27.31 3.05 34.61
CA LYS A 156 -28.06 4.17 34.05
C LYS A 156 -29.12 3.70 33.06
N ALA A 157 -28.75 2.77 32.15
CA ALA A 157 -29.71 2.19 31.20
C ALA A 157 -30.87 1.48 31.92
N LEU A 158 -30.59 0.74 33.00
CA LEU A 158 -31.63 0.09 33.81
C LEU A 158 -32.53 1.10 34.53
N LEU A 159 -31.97 2.20 35.04
CA LEU A 159 -32.77 3.26 35.68
C LEU A 159 -33.76 3.89 34.69
N GLU A 160 -33.30 4.23 33.48
CA GLU A 160 -34.15 4.74 32.41
C GLU A 160 -35.20 3.69 32.00
N MET A 161 -34.83 2.41 31.97
CA MET A 161 -35.73 1.30 31.64
C MET A 161 -36.85 1.15 32.65
N VAL A 162 -36.52 1.09 33.94
CA VAL A 162 -37.50 1.01 35.02
C VAL A 162 -38.43 2.22 35.00
N GLN A 163 -37.90 3.42 34.72
CA GLN A 163 -38.70 4.63 34.56
C GLN A 163 -39.66 4.55 33.36
N LYS A 164 -39.21 4.01 32.22
CA LYS A 164 -40.02 3.83 31.01
C LYS A 164 -41.24 2.93 31.27
N PHE A 165 -41.08 1.89 32.09
CA PHE A 165 -42.18 0.98 32.46
C PHE A 165 -42.96 1.43 33.70
N GLY A 166 -42.71 2.64 34.20
CA GLY A 166 -43.43 3.19 35.37
C GLY A 166 -43.21 2.42 36.66
N ARG A 167 -42.07 1.71 36.79
CA ARG A 167 -41.72 0.91 37.98
C ARG A 167 -40.93 1.74 39.00
N GLU A 168 -40.89 1.26 40.25
CA GLU A 168 -40.11 1.88 41.33
C GLU A 168 -38.60 1.85 41.03
N LYS A 169 -37.86 2.87 41.48
CA LYS A 169 -36.41 2.99 41.21
C LYS A 169 -35.65 1.73 41.63
N PRO A 170 -34.69 1.24 40.79
CA PRO A 170 -33.94 0.04 41.09
C PRO A 170 -32.95 0.27 42.25
N VAL A 171 -32.92 -0.67 43.20
CA VAL A 171 -32.04 -0.67 44.37
C VAL A 171 -31.18 -1.93 44.37
N SER A 172 -29.86 -1.76 44.40
CA SER A 172 -28.90 -2.85 44.55
C SER A 172 -28.82 -3.31 46.01
N ARG A 173 -28.88 -4.63 46.23
CA ARG A 173 -28.78 -5.28 47.55
C ARG A 173 -27.73 -6.39 47.48
N LEU A 174 -26.86 -6.46 48.48
CA LEU A 174 -25.94 -7.58 48.65
C LEU A 174 -26.74 -8.80 49.14
N LEU A 175 -26.73 -9.88 48.36
CA LEU A 175 -27.44 -11.12 48.67
C LEU A 175 -26.57 -12.10 49.44
N LYS A 176 -25.35 -12.32 48.95
CA LYS A 176 -24.37 -13.24 49.52
C LYS A 176 -22.98 -12.67 49.35
N GLU A 177 -22.08 -12.99 50.27
CA GLU A 177 -20.66 -12.73 50.10
C GLU A 177 -19.82 -13.83 50.73
N THR A 178 -18.64 -14.07 50.15
CA THR A 178 -17.63 -14.95 50.71
C THR A 178 -16.24 -14.40 50.41
N GLY A 179 -15.28 -14.70 51.28
CA GLY A 179 -13.87 -14.35 51.05
C GLY A 179 -13.58 -12.84 50.98
N ARG A 180 -14.36 -11.98 51.66
CA ARG A 180 -14.24 -10.49 51.60
C ARG A 180 -12.80 -9.98 51.77
N PHE A 181 -12.00 -10.63 52.61
CA PHE A 181 -10.61 -10.29 52.89
C PHE A 181 -9.60 -11.27 52.26
N SER A 182 -10.01 -11.98 51.21
CA SER A 182 -9.13 -12.84 50.41
C SER A 182 -8.73 -12.15 49.11
N ASN A 183 -7.77 -12.71 48.39
CA ASN A 183 -7.39 -12.24 47.06
C ASN A 183 -8.49 -12.46 46.01
N SER A 184 -9.43 -13.37 46.28
CA SER A 184 -10.51 -13.76 45.37
C SER A 184 -11.87 -13.70 46.06
N PRO A 185 -12.33 -12.51 46.51
CA PRO A 185 -13.64 -12.37 47.13
C PRO A 185 -14.74 -12.63 46.09
N VAL A 186 -15.89 -13.11 46.53
CA VAL A 186 -17.07 -13.27 45.66
C VAL A 186 -18.24 -12.55 46.31
N TYR A 187 -18.72 -11.51 45.65
CA TYR A 187 -19.93 -10.78 46.02
C TYR A 187 -21.06 -11.15 45.07
N VAL A 188 -22.24 -11.44 45.60
CA VAL A 188 -23.46 -11.67 44.82
C VAL A 188 -24.43 -10.54 45.13
N VAL A 189 -24.73 -9.73 44.13
CA VAL A 189 -25.61 -8.55 44.23
C VAL A 189 -26.87 -8.82 43.42
N GLY A 190 -28.03 -8.51 44.01
CA GLY A 190 -29.32 -8.49 43.32
C GLY A 190 -29.84 -7.07 43.19
N ILE A 191 -30.45 -6.74 42.06
CA ILE A 191 -31.13 -5.46 41.84
C ILE A 191 -32.64 -5.65 41.97
N PHE A 192 -33.28 -4.83 42.78
CA PHE A 192 -34.71 -4.92 43.09
C PHE A 192 -35.44 -3.64 42.69
N SER A 193 -36.66 -3.78 42.17
CA SER A 193 -37.63 -2.67 42.03
C SER A 193 -38.79 -3.00 42.96
N GLY A 194 -38.89 -2.31 44.09
CA GLY A 194 -39.81 -2.66 45.16
C GLY A 194 -39.49 -4.02 45.77
N ALA A 195 -40.41 -4.99 45.62
CA ALA A 195 -40.24 -6.36 46.06
C ALA A 195 -39.61 -7.29 44.99
N ASP A 196 -39.65 -6.90 43.71
CA ASP A 196 -39.28 -7.77 42.60
C ASP A 196 -37.78 -7.74 42.33
N LYS A 197 -37.14 -8.92 42.25
CA LYS A 197 -35.74 -9.04 41.84
C LYS A 197 -35.63 -8.99 40.31
N LEU A 198 -35.07 -7.90 39.79
CA LEU A 198 -34.90 -7.68 38.35
C LEU A 198 -33.74 -8.48 37.77
N GLY A 199 -32.61 -8.52 38.48
CA GLY A 199 -31.40 -9.21 38.04
C GLY A 199 -30.46 -9.56 39.19
N GLU A 200 -29.53 -10.47 38.93
CA GLU A 200 -28.53 -10.94 39.89
C GLU A 200 -27.18 -11.11 39.19
N GLY A 201 -26.11 -10.66 39.84
CA GLY A 201 -24.76 -10.72 39.30
C GLY A 201 -23.73 -10.99 40.38
N HIS A 202 -22.66 -11.69 40.01
CA HIS A 202 -21.55 -11.98 40.90
C HIS A 202 -20.26 -11.36 40.38
N GLY A 203 -19.36 -10.97 41.28
CA GLY A 203 -18.07 -10.40 40.90
C GLY A 203 -17.06 -10.33 42.04
N SER A 204 -15.80 -10.10 41.68
CA SER A 204 -14.68 -9.93 42.62
C SER A 204 -14.67 -8.57 43.33
N SER A 205 -15.60 -7.69 43.00
CA SER A 205 -15.85 -6.46 43.75
C SER A 205 -17.34 -6.17 43.77
N LEU A 206 -17.79 -5.41 44.78
CA LEU A 206 -19.18 -4.96 44.88
C LEU A 206 -19.62 -4.20 43.62
N LYS A 207 -18.73 -3.36 43.05
CA LYS A 207 -18.99 -2.62 41.81
C LYS A 207 -19.17 -3.56 40.61
N MET A 208 -18.33 -4.59 40.49
CA MET A 208 -18.42 -5.57 39.41
C MET A 208 -19.68 -6.42 39.52
N ALA A 209 -20.03 -6.87 40.73
CA ALA A 209 -21.24 -7.62 40.99
C ALA A 209 -22.50 -6.78 40.68
N GLU A 210 -22.51 -5.49 41.08
CA GLU A 210 -23.59 -4.56 40.76
C GLU A 210 -23.72 -4.31 39.25
N PHE A 211 -22.60 -4.12 38.55
CA PHE A 211 -22.59 -3.95 37.09
C PHE A 211 -23.21 -5.16 36.38
N ARG A 212 -22.76 -6.37 36.73
CA ARG A 212 -23.27 -7.62 36.15
C ARG A 212 -24.73 -7.87 36.52
N ALA A 213 -25.17 -7.48 37.71
CA ALA A 213 -26.58 -7.60 38.12
C ALA A 213 -27.47 -6.66 37.29
N ALA A 214 -26.98 -5.47 36.93
CA ALA A 214 -27.69 -4.53 36.06
C ALA A 214 -27.74 -5.02 34.61
N GLU A 215 -26.65 -5.62 34.13
CA GLU A 215 -26.58 -6.26 32.83
C GLU A 215 -27.55 -7.46 32.72
N ASP A 216 -27.57 -8.35 33.71
CA ASP A 216 -28.52 -9.47 33.79
C ASP A 216 -29.98 -8.97 33.76
N ALA A 217 -30.30 -7.92 34.53
CA ALA A 217 -31.64 -7.32 34.51
C ALA A 217 -32.03 -6.79 33.11
N LEU A 218 -31.11 -6.15 32.39
CA LEU A 218 -31.35 -5.65 31.03
C LEU A 218 -31.45 -6.80 30.01
N HIS A 219 -30.59 -7.82 30.11
CA HIS A 219 -30.63 -9.00 29.25
C HIS A 219 -31.97 -9.72 29.35
N ARG A 220 -32.51 -9.92 30.56
CA ARG A 220 -33.83 -10.55 30.74
C ARG A 220 -34.93 -9.83 29.97
N VAL A 221 -34.87 -8.50 29.90
CA VAL A 221 -35.85 -7.71 29.13
C VAL A 221 -35.59 -7.82 27.63
N TYR A 222 -34.37 -7.54 27.17
CA TYR A 222 -34.07 -7.52 25.74
C TYR A 222 -34.12 -8.90 25.07
N LEU A 223 -33.80 -9.96 25.82
CA LEU A 223 -33.83 -11.35 25.37
C LEU A 223 -35.14 -12.04 25.74
N THR A 224 -36.19 -11.29 26.13
CA THR A 224 -37.53 -11.86 26.28
C THR A 224 -37.95 -12.44 24.94
N ARG A 225 -37.97 -13.77 24.84
CA ARG A 225 -38.32 -14.49 23.63
C ARG A 225 -39.78 -14.92 23.66
N VAL A 226 -40.50 -14.68 22.56
CA VAL A 226 -41.85 -15.20 22.37
C VAL A 226 -41.76 -16.73 22.14
N PRO A 227 -42.57 -17.55 22.82
CA PRO A 227 -42.62 -18.99 22.60
C PRO A 227 -42.87 -19.33 21.11
N ASP A 228 -42.21 -20.37 20.60
CA ASP A 228 -42.23 -20.69 19.16
C ASP A 228 -43.65 -21.00 18.62
N ASP A 229 -44.57 -21.46 19.46
CA ASP A 229 -45.98 -21.70 19.15
C ASP A 229 -46.81 -20.40 19.01
N GLN A 230 -46.31 -19.28 19.53
CA GLN A 230 -46.98 -17.98 19.53
C GLN A 230 -46.38 -16.99 18.52
N ILE A 231 -45.28 -17.36 17.84
CA ILE A 231 -44.65 -16.51 16.83
C ILE A 231 -45.53 -16.46 15.58
N GLN A 232 -46.18 -15.31 15.35
CA GLN A 232 -46.88 -15.00 14.11
C GLN A 232 -46.03 -14.09 13.23
N LEU A 233 -45.74 -14.53 12.00
CA LEU A 233 -44.94 -13.76 11.05
C LEU A 233 -45.88 -13.02 10.08
N PRO A 234 -45.64 -11.74 9.75
CA PRO A 234 -46.41 -11.03 8.72
C PRO A 234 -46.44 -11.77 7.39
N SER A 235 -45.33 -12.38 6.97
CA SER A 235 -45.28 -13.17 5.73
C SER A 235 -46.09 -14.48 5.76
N SER A 236 -46.65 -14.87 6.90
CA SER A 236 -47.50 -16.07 7.03
C SER A 236 -48.95 -15.84 6.59
N THR A 237 -49.36 -14.59 6.36
CA THR A 237 -50.68 -14.24 5.82
C THR A 237 -50.83 -14.57 4.34
N PHE A 238 -49.71 -14.72 3.61
CA PHE A 238 -49.73 -15.02 2.18
C PHE A 238 -50.21 -16.45 1.91
N PRO A 239 -51.11 -16.66 0.93
CA PRO A 239 -51.65 -17.97 0.63
C PRO A 239 -50.59 -18.94 0.08
N LEU A 240 -50.80 -20.24 0.32
CA LEU A 240 -49.85 -21.31 -0.02
C LEU A 240 -49.79 -21.67 -1.52
N GLY A 241 -50.61 -21.05 -2.38
CA GLY A 241 -50.76 -21.40 -3.80
C GLY A 241 -50.01 -20.48 -4.79
N LEU A 242 -49.82 -20.98 -6.03
CA LEU A 242 -49.47 -20.18 -7.21
C LEU A 242 -50.71 -19.37 -7.64
N GLY A 243 -50.99 -18.27 -6.95
CA GLY A 243 -52.14 -17.41 -7.20
C GLY A 243 -51.81 -16.16 -8.03
N ASP A 244 -52.82 -15.64 -8.72
CA ASP A 244 -52.80 -14.34 -9.38
C ASP A 244 -52.69 -13.22 -8.34
N ILE A 245 -51.60 -12.44 -8.38
CA ILE A 245 -51.32 -11.32 -7.46
C ILE A 245 -52.40 -10.22 -7.46
N PHE A 246 -53.31 -10.22 -8.44
CA PHE A 246 -54.43 -9.28 -8.53
C PHE A 246 -55.75 -9.82 -7.97
N ARG A 247 -55.78 -11.03 -7.40
CA ARG A 247 -56.96 -11.62 -6.76
C ARG A 247 -56.72 -11.80 -5.26
N SER A 248 -57.62 -11.29 -4.43
CA SER A 248 -57.60 -11.49 -2.98
C SER A 248 -57.84 -12.98 -2.67
N GLY A 249 -56.80 -13.68 -2.18
CA GLY A 249 -56.96 -14.99 -1.55
C GLY A 249 -57.48 -14.85 -0.12
N GLU A 250 -57.88 -15.96 0.50
CA GLU A 250 -58.18 -16.00 1.94
C GLU A 250 -56.89 -15.72 2.73
N GLU A 251 -56.81 -14.55 3.37
CA GLU A 251 -55.70 -14.17 4.24
C GLU A 251 -55.74 -15.02 5.52
N GLY A 252 -54.57 -15.51 5.95
CA GLY A 252 -54.44 -16.18 7.25
C GLY A 252 -54.77 -15.25 8.41
N THR A 253 -55.32 -15.79 9.51
CA THR A 253 -55.56 -15.02 10.73
C THR A 253 -54.24 -14.53 11.32
N TYR A 254 -54.03 -13.22 11.34
CA TYR A 254 -52.83 -12.57 11.87
C TYR A 254 -53.19 -11.48 12.87
N THR A 255 -52.55 -11.52 14.04
CA THR A 255 -52.64 -10.46 15.04
C THR A 255 -51.32 -9.73 15.08
N ALA A 256 -51.31 -8.45 14.72
CA ALA A 256 -50.10 -7.65 14.72
C ALA A 256 -49.55 -7.52 16.16
N PRO A 257 -48.25 -7.80 16.39
CA PRO A 257 -47.64 -7.55 17.67
C PRO A 257 -47.53 -6.04 17.93
N GLU A 258 -47.62 -5.63 19.20
CA GLU A 258 -47.50 -4.23 19.59
C GLU A 258 -46.07 -3.75 19.28
N VAL A 259 -45.95 -2.72 18.42
CA VAL A 259 -44.65 -2.14 18.05
C VAL A 259 -44.06 -1.48 19.29
N SER A 260 -42.97 -2.05 19.82
CA SER A 260 -42.36 -1.57 21.05
C SER A 260 -41.88 -0.12 20.94
N MET A 261 -42.02 0.64 22.03
CA MET A 261 -41.65 2.06 22.07
C MET A 261 -40.13 2.28 21.96
N ALA A 262 -39.75 3.47 21.46
CA ALA A 262 -38.38 3.95 21.24
C ALA A 262 -37.32 3.45 22.26
N GLU A 263 -36.16 3.07 21.72
CA GLU A 263 -35.01 2.58 22.50
C GLU A 263 -34.54 3.59 23.53
N ILE A 264 -34.10 3.04 24.67
CA ILE A 264 -33.32 3.77 25.66
C ILE A 264 -31.89 3.86 25.13
N THR A 265 -31.25 5.01 25.31
CA THR A 265 -29.96 5.29 24.68
C THR A 265 -28.87 4.46 25.34
N TYR A 266 -28.67 3.22 24.89
CA TYR A 266 -27.50 2.43 25.26
C TYR A 266 -26.34 2.90 24.38
N ALA A 267 -25.33 3.49 25.01
CA ALA A 267 -24.07 3.75 24.34
C ALA A 267 -23.44 2.38 24.05
N SER A 268 -23.55 1.92 22.81
CA SER A 268 -22.72 0.85 22.26
C SER A 268 -21.53 1.52 21.59
N SER A 269 -20.34 0.94 21.79
CA SER A 269 -19.08 1.35 21.18
C SER A 269 -19.22 1.45 19.65
N GLY A 270 -19.52 2.64 19.16
CA GLY A 270 -19.65 2.95 17.75
C GLY A 270 -19.11 4.34 17.50
N LYS A 271 -18.11 4.42 16.63
CA LYS A 271 -17.56 5.65 16.05
C LYS A 271 -18.68 6.42 15.33
N SER A 272 -19.42 7.25 16.06
CA SER A 272 -20.27 8.29 15.48
C SER A 272 -20.22 9.50 16.40
N GLY A 273 -19.35 10.46 16.06
CA GLY A 273 -19.15 11.71 16.78
C GLY A 273 -20.34 12.66 16.64
N LEU A 274 -21.43 12.35 17.33
CA LEU A 274 -22.53 13.29 17.53
C LEU A 274 -22.72 13.51 19.03
N SER A 275 -22.01 14.53 19.53
CA SER A 275 -22.27 15.12 20.84
C SER A 275 -23.67 15.75 20.80
N ARG A 276 -24.60 15.24 21.62
CA ARG A 276 -25.88 15.91 21.91
C ARG A 276 -25.73 16.65 23.23
N THR A 277 -25.48 17.96 23.14
CA THR A 277 -25.73 18.92 24.21
C THR A 277 -27.24 19.04 24.42
N LEU A 278 -27.75 18.48 25.52
CA LEU A 278 -29.05 18.84 26.07
C LEU A 278 -28.83 20.00 27.05
N GLN A 279 -29.22 21.21 26.64
CA GLN A 279 -29.59 22.26 27.56
C GLN A 279 -31.10 22.46 27.46
N ASP A 280 -31.76 22.22 28.59
CA ASP A 280 -33.11 22.69 28.91
C ASP A 280 -33.25 24.18 28.56
N ARG A 281 -34.32 24.53 27.84
CA ARG A 281 -35.03 25.80 27.98
C ARG A 281 -36.42 25.71 27.35
N THR A 282 -37.41 25.60 28.22
CA THR A 282 -38.81 25.98 28.01
C THR A 282 -38.93 27.36 27.37
N TYR A 283 -39.60 27.48 26.21
CA TYR A 283 -40.41 28.66 25.87
C TYR A 283 -41.62 28.28 25.01
N VAL A 284 -42.75 28.82 25.44
CA VAL A 284 -44.10 28.67 24.90
C VAL A 284 -44.34 29.77 23.85
N THR A 285 -44.97 29.34 22.75
CA THR A 285 -45.79 30.06 21.74
C THR A 285 -45.27 31.23 20.89
N ASN A 286 -45.75 31.15 19.63
CA ASN A 286 -46.05 32.19 18.65
C ASN A 286 -44.90 32.76 17.80
N LEU A 287 -44.90 32.43 16.50
CA LEU A 287 -45.12 33.42 15.44
C LEU A 287 -45.29 32.80 14.03
N LYS A 288 -46.51 32.97 13.52
CA LYS A 288 -46.93 33.27 12.14
C LYS A 288 -46.22 32.61 10.95
N LEU A 289 -46.99 31.73 10.29
CA LEU A 289 -46.92 31.45 8.86
C LEU A 289 -47.12 32.72 8.02
N SER A 290 -46.28 32.90 6.99
CA SER A 290 -46.67 33.50 5.70
C SER A 290 -45.75 32.93 4.59
N PRO A 291 -46.28 32.64 3.38
CA PRO A 291 -45.69 31.68 2.45
C PRO A 291 -45.13 32.33 1.17
N MET A 292 -44.15 31.68 0.52
CA MET A 292 -43.83 31.80 -0.93
C MET A 292 -42.72 30.78 -1.30
N PRO A 293 -42.62 30.32 -2.57
CA PRO A 293 -43.64 29.61 -3.33
C PRO A 293 -43.10 28.26 -3.86
N ALA A 294 -44.04 27.36 -4.18
CA ALA A 294 -43.76 26.11 -4.86
C ALA A 294 -43.45 26.33 -6.36
N SER A 295 -42.33 25.79 -6.84
CA SER A 295 -42.16 25.45 -8.26
C SER A 295 -41.84 23.97 -8.42
N ARG A 296 -42.92 23.24 -8.73
CA ARG A 296 -43.04 22.00 -9.49
C ARG A 296 -41.72 21.41 -10.04
N TYR A 297 -41.21 20.35 -9.41
CA TYR A 297 -40.42 19.36 -10.15
C TYR A 297 -41.37 18.38 -10.83
N SER A 298 -41.50 18.56 -12.14
CA SER A 298 -42.20 17.68 -13.06
C SER A 298 -41.40 16.40 -13.26
N ILE A 299 -42.06 15.25 -13.05
CA ILE A 299 -41.66 13.93 -13.52
C ILE A 299 -41.63 13.95 -15.06
N ARG A 300 -40.51 14.40 -15.65
CA ARG A 300 -40.25 14.34 -17.11
C ARG A 300 -38.75 14.28 -17.49
N PHE A 301 -37.88 13.74 -16.63
CA PHE A 301 -36.44 13.60 -16.97
C PHE A 301 -35.85 12.20 -16.74
N LEU A 302 -36.67 11.15 -16.76
CA LEU A 302 -36.19 9.75 -16.64
C LEU A 302 -36.73 8.80 -17.72
N PHE A 303 -37.25 9.33 -18.84
CA PHE A 303 -37.64 8.52 -19.99
C PHE A 303 -37.32 9.25 -21.28
N ARG A 304 -36.07 9.12 -21.75
CA ARG A 304 -35.68 9.16 -23.15
C ARG A 304 -34.22 8.74 -23.24
N CYS A 305 -34.02 7.52 -23.76
CA CYS A 305 -32.91 7.09 -24.63
C CYS A 305 -32.68 5.58 -24.47
N PHE A 306 -33.64 4.78 -24.94
CA PHE A 306 -33.41 3.44 -25.45
C PHE A 306 -34.30 3.27 -26.69
N LEU A 307 -33.67 3.22 -27.87
CA LEU A 307 -34.04 2.48 -29.11
C LEU A 307 -33.19 3.01 -30.30
N ILE A 308 -32.01 2.39 -30.53
CA ILE A 308 -31.47 1.71 -31.75
C ILE A 308 -31.91 2.25 -33.15
N PRO A 309 -31.09 2.34 -34.25
CA PRO A 309 -29.98 1.44 -34.65
C PRO A 309 -28.66 2.05 -35.24
N SER A 310 -27.61 1.25 -35.12
CA SER A 310 -26.67 0.77 -36.17
C SER A 310 -26.51 1.56 -37.49
N TYR A 311 -25.33 2.17 -37.69
CA TYR A 311 -24.39 2.09 -38.82
C TYR A 311 -23.66 3.42 -39.08
N LEU A 312 -22.34 3.33 -39.31
CA LEU A 312 -21.48 4.27 -40.04
C LEU A 312 -21.28 5.70 -39.49
N LEU A 313 -20.18 5.91 -38.75
CA LEU A 313 -19.14 6.93 -39.00
C LEU A 313 -18.23 7.08 -37.76
N LEU A 314 -17.03 6.46 -37.77
CA LEU A 314 -15.78 6.96 -37.16
C LEU A 314 -14.67 5.90 -37.27
N VAL A 315 -14.36 5.54 -38.52
CA VAL A 315 -13.11 4.86 -38.93
C VAL A 315 -12.24 5.85 -39.74
N TYR A 316 -12.43 7.17 -39.61
CA TYR A 316 -11.88 8.12 -40.60
C TYR A 316 -10.86 9.17 -40.10
N VAL A 317 -10.12 8.95 -39.00
CA VAL A 317 -9.07 9.92 -38.59
C VAL A 317 -7.73 9.30 -38.17
N PHE A 318 -7.47 7.99 -38.34
CA PHE A 318 -6.14 7.42 -38.03
C PHE A 318 -5.57 6.47 -39.10
N LEU A 319 -5.87 6.75 -40.38
CA LEU A 319 -5.20 6.15 -41.53
C LEU A 319 -4.96 7.24 -42.59
N SER A 320 -4.08 8.20 -42.28
CA SER A 320 -3.51 9.10 -43.28
C SER A 320 -2.02 9.33 -43.02
N SER A 321 -1.29 8.23 -42.98
CA SER A 321 0.12 8.17 -43.34
C SER A 321 0.34 6.84 -44.05
N THR A 322 -0.20 6.74 -45.26
CA THR A 322 0.21 5.69 -46.20
C THR A 322 1.71 5.82 -46.43
N PRO A 323 2.54 4.78 -46.22
CA PRO A 323 3.87 4.77 -46.79
C PRO A 323 3.75 4.90 -48.32
N PRO A 324 4.70 5.54 -49.00
CA PRO A 324 4.61 5.72 -50.44
C PRO A 324 4.51 4.34 -51.12
N LYS A 325 3.59 4.23 -52.07
CA LYS A 325 3.54 3.08 -52.98
C LYS A 325 4.90 2.95 -53.66
N ALA A 326 5.53 1.79 -53.50
CA ALA A 326 6.68 1.41 -54.31
C ALA A 326 6.23 1.37 -55.78
N ASN A 327 6.65 2.38 -56.55
CA ASN A 327 6.66 2.27 -58.00
C ASN A 327 7.66 1.17 -58.36
N THR A 328 7.20 0.15 -59.07
CA THR A 328 8.05 -0.73 -59.86
C THR A 328 8.75 0.12 -60.92
N SER A 329 9.97 0.57 -60.61
CA SER A 329 10.87 1.17 -61.58
C SER A 329 12.22 0.47 -61.50
N ASP A 330 12.59 -0.15 -62.62
CA ASP A 330 13.90 -0.73 -62.93
C ASP A 330 15.04 0.23 -62.55
N THR A 331 15.55 0.09 -61.33
CA THR A 331 16.80 0.71 -60.88
C THR A 331 17.66 -0.39 -60.24
N PRO A 332 18.96 -0.46 -60.55
CA PRO A 332 19.84 -1.46 -59.92
C PRO A 332 19.87 -1.20 -58.40
N PRO A 333 19.90 -2.26 -57.57
CA PRO A 333 19.84 -2.10 -56.12
C PRO A 333 21.08 -1.36 -55.60
N VAL A 334 20.86 -0.40 -54.72
CA VAL A 334 21.92 0.29 -53.96
C VAL A 334 22.57 -0.74 -53.04
N PRO A 335 23.92 -0.79 -52.92
CA PRO A 335 24.58 -1.70 -51.98
C PRO A 335 24.15 -1.41 -50.54
N PHE A 336 23.80 -2.46 -49.80
CA PHE A 336 23.40 -2.40 -48.39
C PHE A 336 24.67 -2.33 -47.54
N LEU A 337 24.90 -1.23 -46.79
CA LEU A 337 26.03 -1.13 -45.85
C LEU A 337 25.50 -1.06 -44.41
N PHE A 338 26.09 -1.85 -43.52
CA PHE A 338 25.73 -1.85 -42.10
C PHE A 338 26.94 -1.79 -41.17
N THR A 339 26.73 -1.21 -39.98
CA THR A 339 27.69 -1.24 -38.86
C THR A 339 27.18 -2.25 -37.83
N ALA A 340 28.05 -3.13 -37.36
CA ALA A 340 27.68 -4.13 -36.35
C ALA A 340 28.20 -3.71 -34.96
N TYR A 341 27.35 -3.83 -33.95
CA TYR A 341 27.64 -3.51 -32.55
C TYR A 341 27.52 -4.79 -31.72
N ILE A 342 28.58 -5.12 -30.99
CA ILE A 342 28.66 -6.33 -30.18
C ILE A 342 29.00 -5.94 -28.73
N PRO A 343 28.11 -6.24 -27.77
CA PRO A 343 28.43 -6.09 -26.36
C PRO A 343 29.42 -7.19 -25.93
N VAL A 344 30.51 -6.80 -25.27
CA VAL A 344 31.51 -7.74 -24.75
C VAL A 344 31.68 -7.60 -23.25
N SER A 345 31.57 -8.73 -22.54
CA SER A 345 31.74 -8.82 -21.09
C SER A 345 33.01 -9.59 -20.71
N SER A 346 33.32 -9.69 -19.42
CA SER A 346 34.44 -10.51 -18.94
C SER A 346 34.34 -11.98 -19.36
N ARG A 347 33.13 -12.48 -19.67
CA ARG A 347 32.89 -13.84 -20.17
C ARG A 347 33.31 -14.00 -21.63
N SER A 348 32.99 -13.03 -22.47
CA SER A 348 33.29 -13.03 -23.92
C SER A 348 34.78 -12.97 -24.23
N LEU A 349 35.61 -12.57 -23.25
CA LEU A 349 37.05 -12.45 -23.42
C LEU A 349 37.70 -13.78 -23.85
N ARG A 350 37.23 -14.93 -23.35
CA ARG A 350 37.82 -16.25 -23.69
C ARG A 350 37.37 -16.80 -25.04
N SER A 351 36.25 -16.33 -25.58
CA SER A 351 35.63 -16.79 -26.82
C SER A 351 35.67 -15.73 -27.93
N LEU A 352 36.44 -14.65 -27.76
CA LEU A 352 36.50 -13.53 -28.70
C LEU A 352 36.87 -13.98 -30.14
N ASN A 353 37.72 -14.99 -30.28
CA ASN A 353 38.06 -15.56 -31.58
C ASN A 353 36.84 -16.21 -32.26
N ILE A 354 36.05 -16.99 -31.52
CA ILE A 354 34.82 -17.64 -32.02
C ILE A 354 33.77 -16.60 -32.38
N LEU A 355 33.65 -15.56 -31.55
CA LEU A 355 32.67 -14.49 -31.74
C LEU A 355 32.94 -13.67 -33.00
N LEU A 356 34.22 -13.47 -33.35
CA LEU A 356 34.66 -12.69 -34.51
C LEU A 356 34.89 -13.53 -35.78
N GLU A 357 35.10 -14.84 -35.66
CA GLU A 357 35.37 -15.77 -36.77
C GLU A 357 34.38 -15.64 -37.95
N PRO A 358 33.06 -15.49 -37.76
CA PRO A 358 32.14 -15.48 -38.91
C PRO A 358 32.17 -14.16 -39.69
N PHE A 359 32.69 -13.09 -39.10
CA PHE A 359 32.97 -11.82 -39.79
C PHE A 359 34.36 -11.82 -40.45
N ALA A 360 35.30 -12.61 -39.92
CA ALA A 360 36.67 -12.75 -40.43
C ALA A 360 36.80 -13.72 -41.62
N SER A 361 36.15 -14.87 -41.54
CA SER A 361 36.26 -15.99 -42.50
C SER A 361 35.40 -15.83 -43.76
N ALA A 362 34.33 -15.04 -43.68
CA ALA A 362 33.42 -14.74 -44.78
C ALA A 362 33.25 -13.22 -44.87
N ALA A 363 34.07 -12.56 -45.68
CA ALA A 363 33.97 -11.13 -45.91
C ALA A 363 32.57 -10.80 -46.46
N SER A 364 31.66 -10.37 -45.60
CA SER A 364 30.37 -9.83 -46.03
C SER A 364 30.68 -8.57 -46.83
N PRO A 365 30.27 -8.47 -48.12
CA PRO A 365 30.50 -7.27 -48.93
C PRO A 365 29.75 -6.03 -48.39
N HIS A 366 28.90 -6.23 -47.38
CA HIS A 366 27.98 -5.25 -46.82
C HIS A 366 28.38 -4.75 -45.42
N LEU A 367 29.34 -5.38 -44.74
CA LEU A 367 29.80 -4.93 -43.41
C LEU A 367 30.78 -3.77 -43.57
N ALA A 368 30.39 -2.58 -43.10
CA ALA A 368 31.24 -1.40 -43.16
C ALA A 368 32.21 -1.32 -41.96
N ARG A 369 31.74 -1.65 -40.76
CA ARG A 369 32.51 -1.52 -39.52
C ARG A 369 31.97 -2.43 -38.41
N LEU A 370 32.85 -2.94 -37.57
CA LEU A 370 32.50 -3.70 -36.36
C LEU A 370 32.92 -2.92 -35.10
N ILE A 371 31.96 -2.71 -34.19
CA ILE A 371 32.16 -1.97 -32.95
C ILE A 371 31.93 -2.90 -31.75
N LEU A 372 32.97 -3.09 -30.94
CA LEU A 372 32.89 -3.83 -29.68
C LEU A 372 32.61 -2.86 -28.53
N VAL A 373 31.45 -3.01 -27.89
CA VAL A 373 31.04 -2.19 -26.73
C VAL A 373 31.54 -2.88 -25.46
N CYS A 374 32.47 -2.24 -24.74
CA CYS A 374 33.24 -2.87 -23.68
C CYS A 374 33.25 -2.01 -22.40
N PRO A 375 33.03 -2.58 -21.21
CA PRO A 375 33.25 -1.90 -19.93
C PRO A 375 34.65 -1.29 -19.83
N GLU A 376 34.76 -0.06 -19.33
CA GLU A 376 36.01 0.72 -19.31
C GLU A 376 37.15 0.02 -18.53
N ASP A 377 36.82 -0.77 -17.52
CA ASP A 377 37.74 -1.58 -16.72
C ASP A 377 38.35 -2.77 -17.48
N LEU A 378 37.66 -3.29 -18.51
CA LEU A 378 38.07 -4.45 -19.29
C LEU A 378 38.80 -4.08 -20.60
N VAL A 379 38.79 -2.81 -20.99
CA VAL A 379 39.38 -2.29 -22.23
C VAL A 379 40.83 -2.76 -22.45
N PRO A 380 41.76 -2.69 -21.48
CA PRO A 380 43.15 -3.09 -21.71
C PRO A 380 43.30 -4.57 -22.06
N GLN A 381 42.46 -5.42 -21.46
CA GLN A 381 42.49 -6.87 -21.68
C GLN A 381 41.95 -7.21 -23.09
N PHE A 382 40.86 -6.57 -23.49
CA PHE A 382 40.28 -6.75 -24.82
C PHE A 382 41.17 -6.22 -25.93
N GLN A 383 41.85 -5.08 -25.75
CA GLN A 383 42.78 -4.54 -26.75
C GLN A 383 43.92 -5.51 -27.08
N LEU A 384 44.52 -6.14 -26.06
CA LEU A 384 45.59 -7.12 -26.24
C LEU A 384 45.12 -8.35 -27.01
N GLN A 385 43.94 -8.87 -26.66
CA GLN A 385 43.42 -10.09 -27.27
C GLN A 385 42.88 -9.84 -28.68
N LEU A 386 42.22 -8.71 -28.93
CA LEU A 386 41.78 -8.30 -30.26
C LEU A 386 42.96 -8.17 -31.23
N ALA A 387 44.08 -7.59 -30.79
CA ALA A 387 45.30 -7.50 -31.61
C ALA A 387 45.88 -8.88 -31.98
N GLN A 388 45.75 -9.88 -31.10
CA GLN A 388 46.16 -11.25 -31.38
C GLN A 388 45.23 -11.93 -32.40
N VAL A 389 43.91 -11.77 -32.24
CA VAL A 389 42.91 -12.31 -33.17
C VAL A 389 43.09 -11.72 -34.56
N ILE A 390 43.20 -10.39 -34.68
CA ILE A 390 43.44 -9.71 -35.98
C ILE A 390 44.71 -10.24 -36.66
N LYS A 391 45.80 -10.44 -35.89
CA LYS A 391 47.06 -10.95 -36.44
C LYS A 391 46.95 -12.41 -36.91
N GLN A 392 46.17 -13.23 -36.20
CA GLN A 392 45.91 -14.62 -36.60
C GLN A 392 45.03 -14.68 -37.85
N GLU A 393 43.93 -13.93 -37.89
CA GLU A 393 43.01 -13.90 -39.03
C GLU A 393 43.67 -13.34 -40.30
N ALA A 394 44.49 -12.29 -40.18
CA ALA A 394 45.25 -11.74 -41.31
C ALA A 394 46.23 -12.75 -41.95
N GLN A 395 46.62 -13.80 -41.22
CA GLN A 395 47.48 -14.87 -41.74
C GLN A 395 46.68 -15.88 -42.58
N TYR A 396 45.40 -16.09 -42.28
CA TYR A 396 44.52 -17.03 -42.98
C TYR A 396 43.67 -16.36 -44.08
N HIS A 397 43.35 -15.07 -43.92
CA HIS A 397 42.47 -14.29 -44.80
C HIS A 397 43.09 -12.92 -45.13
N PRO A 398 44.09 -12.85 -46.03
CA PRO A 398 44.81 -11.60 -46.35
C PRO A 398 43.96 -10.52 -47.05
N ASP A 399 42.82 -10.90 -47.62
CA ASP A 399 41.90 -9.99 -48.34
C ASP A 399 40.76 -9.44 -47.45
N ALA A 400 40.65 -9.88 -46.19
CA ALA A 400 39.63 -9.42 -45.26
C ALA A 400 40.03 -8.07 -44.63
N ASN A 401 39.53 -6.97 -45.18
CA ASN A 401 39.78 -5.63 -44.65
C ASN A 401 38.70 -5.25 -43.62
N LEU A 402 38.84 -5.74 -42.38
CA LEU A 402 37.87 -5.53 -41.30
C LEU A 402 38.28 -4.35 -40.40
N ASP A 403 37.45 -3.31 -40.36
CA ASP A 403 37.62 -2.17 -39.45
C ASP A 403 36.98 -2.47 -38.08
N PHE A 404 37.82 -2.81 -37.09
CA PHE A 404 37.41 -3.04 -35.70
C PHE A 404 37.61 -1.77 -34.86
N SER A 405 36.58 -1.38 -34.10
CA SER A 405 36.67 -0.32 -33.10
C SER A 405 36.23 -0.83 -31.74
N LEU A 406 37.01 -0.54 -30.69
CA LEU A 406 36.58 -0.77 -29.31
C LEU A 406 35.97 0.52 -28.74
N ARG A 407 34.80 0.44 -28.12
CA ARG A 407 34.10 1.58 -27.50
C ARG A 407 33.95 1.34 -25.99
N PRO A 408 34.61 2.16 -25.16
CA PRO A 408 34.50 2.05 -23.70
C PRO A 408 33.17 2.60 -23.19
N ILE A 409 32.59 1.96 -22.17
CA ILE A 409 31.41 2.43 -21.44
C ILE A 409 31.65 2.46 -19.92
N ARG A 410 30.97 3.39 -19.22
CA ARG A 410 31.21 3.70 -17.80
C ARG A 410 30.38 2.86 -16.83
N THR A 411 29.23 2.35 -17.25
CA THR A 411 28.26 1.64 -16.40
C THR A 411 28.03 0.22 -16.91
N THR A 412 27.95 -0.75 -15.99
CA THR A 412 27.84 -2.18 -16.31
C THR A 412 26.43 -2.74 -16.10
N ASP A 413 25.52 -1.95 -15.53
CA ASP A 413 24.22 -2.44 -15.05
C ASP A 413 23.28 -2.86 -16.19
N ASP A 414 23.47 -2.31 -17.41
CA ASP A 414 22.71 -2.70 -18.61
C ASP A 414 23.53 -2.49 -19.90
N LEU A 415 24.47 -3.41 -20.16
CA LEU A 415 25.36 -3.41 -21.33
C LEU A 415 24.59 -3.41 -22.66
N GLU A 416 23.42 -4.05 -22.70
CA GLU A 416 22.56 -4.11 -23.89
C GLU A 416 21.94 -2.74 -24.17
N ALA A 417 21.32 -2.08 -23.19
CA ALA A 417 20.73 -0.76 -23.36
C ALA A 417 21.77 0.31 -23.79
N GLU A 418 22.99 0.24 -23.27
CA GLU A 418 24.08 1.12 -23.71
C GLU A 418 24.53 0.83 -25.15
N THR A 419 24.57 -0.45 -25.54
CA THR A 419 24.87 -0.84 -26.92
C THR A 419 23.82 -0.29 -27.89
N PHE A 420 22.53 -0.33 -27.51
CA PHE A 420 21.45 0.31 -28.27
C PHE A 420 21.59 1.83 -28.36
N ALA A 421 22.02 2.49 -27.29
CA ALA A 421 22.24 3.93 -27.29
C ALA A 421 23.42 4.34 -28.21
N LEU A 422 24.52 3.58 -28.18
CA LEU A 422 25.69 3.81 -29.05
C LEU A 422 25.40 3.53 -30.52
N ALA A 423 24.50 2.59 -30.80
CA ALA A 423 24.05 2.27 -32.16
C ALA A 423 23.36 3.47 -32.87
N LEU A 424 22.85 4.47 -32.13
CA LEU A 424 22.33 5.72 -32.73
C LEU A 424 23.40 6.54 -33.43
N GLU A 425 24.67 6.35 -33.08
CA GLU A 425 25.80 7.09 -33.67
C GLU A 425 26.31 6.46 -34.97
N ALA A 426 25.69 5.36 -35.43
CA ALA A 426 26.09 4.67 -36.65
C ALA A 426 25.94 5.59 -37.87
N SER A 427 26.96 5.63 -38.72
CA SER A 427 26.97 6.42 -39.96
C SER A 427 26.43 5.66 -41.17
N THR A 428 26.17 4.37 -41.02
CA THR A 428 25.63 3.50 -42.07
C THR A 428 24.11 3.54 -42.10
N ASP A 429 23.49 3.18 -43.23
CA ASP A 429 22.03 3.16 -43.37
C ASP A 429 21.37 2.07 -42.50
N TRP A 430 22.12 1.03 -42.13
CA TRP A 430 21.68 -0.08 -41.31
C TRP A 430 22.63 -0.36 -40.15
N VAL A 431 22.07 -0.93 -39.07
CA VAL A 431 22.82 -1.37 -37.89
C VAL A 431 22.44 -2.80 -37.54
N LEU A 432 23.45 -3.62 -37.25
CA LEU A 432 23.30 -4.94 -36.64
C LEU A 432 23.66 -4.82 -35.16
N ILE A 433 22.69 -4.99 -34.26
CA ILE A 433 22.92 -5.03 -32.81
C ILE A 433 22.93 -6.49 -32.39
N MET A 434 23.96 -6.92 -31.69
CA MET A 434 24.16 -8.30 -31.25
C MET A 434 24.06 -8.42 -29.73
N ASP A 435 23.97 -9.65 -29.22
CA ASP A 435 24.08 -9.96 -27.79
C ASP A 435 25.50 -10.43 -27.43
N GLU A 436 25.69 -10.87 -26.18
CA GLU A 436 26.98 -11.38 -25.70
C GLU A 436 27.40 -12.73 -26.31
N ASN A 437 26.47 -13.45 -26.96
CA ASN A 437 26.72 -14.72 -27.66
C ASN A 437 27.13 -14.51 -29.13
N GLY A 438 26.91 -13.32 -29.67
CA GLY A 438 27.31 -12.97 -31.03
C GLY A 438 26.42 -13.59 -32.09
N ILE A 439 27.00 -14.34 -33.03
CA ILE A 439 26.30 -14.86 -34.21
C ILE A 439 25.51 -16.14 -33.91
N ASP A 440 25.80 -16.82 -32.81
CA ASP A 440 25.26 -18.16 -32.53
C ASP A 440 23.72 -18.21 -32.45
N ASP A 441 23.09 -17.08 -32.10
CA ASP A 441 21.64 -16.93 -32.00
C ASP A 441 20.98 -16.44 -33.31
N LEU A 442 21.74 -16.28 -34.41
CA LEU A 442 21.20 -15.96 -35.75
C LEU A 442 20.78 -17.22 -36.53
N SER A 443 19.65 -17.15 -37.21
CA SER A 443 19.20 -18.20 -38.12
C SER A 443 20.10 -18.34 -39.36
N GLU A 444 20.17 -19.56 -39.93
CA GLU A 444 20.93 -19.80 -41.17
C GLU A 444 20.45 -18.94 -42.35
N SER A 445 19.17 -18.60 -42.41
CA SER A 445 18.60 -17.69 -43.41
C SER A 445 19.19 -16.28 -43.29
N THR A 446 19.31 -15.77 -42.07
CA THR A 446 19.90 -14.45 -41.80
C THR A 446 21.40 -14.45 -42.06
N LEU A 447 22.09 -15.52 -41.68
CA LEU A 447 23.51 -15.70 -41.98
C LEU A 447 23.79 -15.80 -43.48
N SER A 448 22.92 -16.47 -44.24
CA SER A 448 23.00 -16.52 -45.70
C SER A 448 22.76 -15.14 -46.32
N ALA A 449 21.80 -14.36 -45.81
CA ALA A 449 21.51 -13.01 -46.29
C ALA A 449 22.67 -12.02 -46.04
N LEU A 450 23.34 -12.13 -44.89
CA LEU A 450 24.53 -11.32 -44.59
C LEU A 450 25.73 -11.67 -45.49
N ARG A 451 25.76 -12.89 -46.05
CA ARG A 451 26.84 -13.40 -46.91
C ARG A 451 26.55 -13.25 -48.41
N ASP A 452 25.30 -13.04 -48.80
CA ASP A 452 24.90 -12.95 -50.21
C ASP A 452 25.23 -11.57 -50.81
N SER A 453 25.74 -11.59 -52.03
CA SER A 453 26.03 -10.39 -52.83
C SER A 453 24.76 -9.70 -53.38
N VAL A 454 23.62 -10.40 -53.42
CA VAL A 454 22.37 -9.90 -53.99
C VAL A 454 21.23 -9.94 -52.96
N PHE A 455 20.85 -8.77 -52.45
CA PHE A 455 19.76 -8.65 -51.48
C PHE A 455 18.40 -8.67 -52.20
N PHE A 456 17.76 -9.84 -52.31
CA PHE A 456 16.40 -9.96 -52.84
C PHE A 456 15.35 -10.07 -51.72
N ASP A 457 14.47 -9.06 -51.66
CA ASP A 457 13.07 -9.16 -51.25
C ASP A 457 12.75 -9.73 -49.84
N TYR A 458 13.57 -9.49 -48.83
CA TYR A 458 13.17 -9.75 -47.44
C TYR A 458 12.39 -8.56 -46.87
N THR A 459 11.16 -8.78 -46.38
CA THR A 459 10.34 -7.71 -45.80
C THR A 459 10.21 -7.85 -44.28
N SER A 460 10.56 -6.74 -43.60
CA SER A 460 10.48 -6.46 -42.15
C SER A 460 11.39 -7.29 -41.22
N PRO A 461 12.27 -6.64 -40.43
CA PRO A 461 13.03 -7.32 -39.38
C PRO A 461 12.10 -7.73 -38.23
N GLY A 462 12.24 -8.99 -37.78
CA GLY A 462 11.66 -9.49 -36.54
C GLY A 462 12.75 -9.78 -35.50
N PRO A 463 12.40 -10.03 -34.24
CA PRO A 463 13.34 -10.58 -33.28
C PRO A 463 13.75 -11.96 -33.81
N TYR A 464 15.04 -12.13 -34.11
CA TYR A 464 15.69 -13.35 -34.62
C TYR A 464 15.65 -13.67 -36.13
N ASP A 465 14.91 -12.96 -37.01
CA ASP A 465 14.75 -13.42 -38.40
C ASP A 465 14.40 -12.35 -39.47
N PHE A 466 14.79 -12.65 -40.73
CA PHE A 466 14.20 -12.10 -41.95
C PHE A 466 12.99 -12.96 -42.40
N VAL A 467 11.82 -12.35 -42.66
CA VAL A 467 10.66 -13.08 -43.21
C VAL A 467 10.64 -13.00 -44.74
N SER A 468 10.62 -14.17 -45.40
CA SER A 468 10.45 -14.28 -46.86
C SER A 468 9.01 -13.92 -47.28
N PRO A 469 8.77 -13.22 -48.41
CA PRO A 469 7.44 -12.78 -48.84
C PRO A 469 6.45 -13.93 -49.06
N THR A 470 6.94 -15.14 -49.34
CA THR A 470 6.10 -16.33 -49.57
C THR A 470 5.40 -16.84 -48.31
N PHE A 471 5.85 -16.44 -47.11
CA PHE A 471 5.22 -16.81 -45.83
C PHE A 471 4.19 -15.79 -45.31
N ALA A 472 4.09 -14.60 -45.92
CA ALA A 472 3.28 -13.49 -45.41
C ALA A 472 1.75 -13.67 -45.54
N ASN A 473 1.27 -14.72 -46.23
CA ASN A 473 -0.15 -14.93 -46.45
C ASN A 473 -0.89 -15.68 -45.32
N GLU A 474 -0.20 -16.24 -44.32
CA GLU A 474 -0.87 -17.04 -43.26
C GLU A 474 -0.97 -16.36 -41.88
N THR A 475 -0.35 -15.20 -41.62
CA THR A 475 -0.31 -14.63 -40.26
C THR A 475 -0.45 -13.10 -40.21
N THR A 476 -1.61 -12.55 -40.59
CA THR A 476 -1.85 -11.09 -40.60
C THR A 476 -2.71 -10.56 -39.44
N ARG A 477 -2.83 -11.27 -38.31
CA ARG A 477 -3.54 -10.74 -37.11
C ARG A 477 -2.78 -10.84 -35.78
N SER A 478 -1.71 -11.62 -35.69
CA SER A 478 -0.90 -11.79 -34.46
C SER A 478 0.29 -10.82 -34.37
N SER A 479 0.74 -10.25 -35.49
CA SER A 479 1.97 -9.46 -35.57
C SER A 479 1.86 -8.07 -34.95
N ILE A 480 0.67 -7.45 -34.91
CA ILE A 480 0.50 -6.08 -34.36
C ILE A 480 0.74 -6.00 -32.83
N ARG A 481 0.63 -7.12 -32.09
CA ARG A 481 0.88 -7.13 -30.63
C ARG A 481 2.37 -7.11 -30.25
N TYR A 482 3.26 -7.58 -31.13
CA TYR A 482 4.70 -7.61 -30.85
C TYR A 482 5.35 -6.22 -30.90
N TRP A 483 4.80 -5.30 -31.72
CA TRP A 483 5.33 -3.95 -31.91
C TRP A 483 5.04 -2.96 -30.76
N GLN A 484 4.33 -3.39 -29.71
CA GLN A 484 3.93 -2.51 -28.60
C GLN A 484 4.74 -2.73 -27.32
N ASN A 485 5.60 -3.74 -27.27
CA ASN A 485 6.38 -4.06 -26.07
C ASN A 485 7.87 -3.86 -26.33
N PRO A 486 8.51 -2.78 -25.82
CA PRO A 486 9.94 -2.54 -26.01
C PRO A 486 10.81 -3.66 -25.41
N TYR A 487 10.28 -4.45 -24.48
CA TYR A 487 10.95 -5.63 -23.89
C TYR A 487 10.84 -6.92 -24.72
N ALA A 488 10.22 -6.89 -25.91
CA ALA A 488 10.08 -8.07 -26.78
C ALA A 488 11.20 -8.20 -27.83
N TRP A 489 12.07 -7.19 -27.95
CA TRP A 489 13.14 -7.15 -28.94
C TRP A 489 14.45 -7.55 -28.26
N LYS A 490 14.85 -8.81 -28.43
CA LYS A 490 16.16 -9.29 -27.99
C LYS A 490 17.11 -9.26 -29.19
N PRO A 491 18.34 -8.75 -29.03
CA PRO A 491 19.40 -9.00 -30.00
C PRO A 491 19.57 -10.52 -30.24
N PRO A 492 20.07 -10.95 -31.40
CA PRO A 492 20.57 -10.13 -32.51
C PRO A 492 19.48 -9.51 -33.40
N LEU A 493 19.66 -8.23 -33.80
CA LEU A 493 18.68 -7.40 -34.51
C LEU A 493 19.35 -6.59 -35.64
N LEU A 494 18.84 -6.70 -36.87
CA LEU A 494 19.27 -5.90 -38.01
C LEU A 494 18.18 -4.89 -38.39
N VAL A 495 18.44 -3.60 -38.24
CA VAL A 495 17.43 -2.54 -38.42
C VAL A 495 17.97 -1.32 -39.15
N PRO A 496 17.12 -0.55 -39.85
CA PRO A 496 17.53 0.73 -40.43
C PRO A 496 17.92 1.71 -39.32
N THR A 497 19.04 2.41 -39.49
CA THR A 497 19.54 3.40 -38.52
C THR A 497 18.50 4.49 -38.25
N SER A 498 17.74 4.90 -39.27
CA SER A 498 16.64 5.88 -39.16
C SER A 498 15.48 5.43 -38.27
N SER A 499 15.30 4.12 -38.09
CA SER A 499 14.23 3.55 -37.27
C SER A 499 14.70 3.28 -35.83
N LEU A 500 16.00 3.29 -35.56
CA LEU A 500 16.59 2.97 -34.26
C LEU A 500 16.03 3.81 -33.10
N ALA A 501 15.84 5.12 -33.34
CA ALA A 501 15.28 6.05 -32.35
C ALA A 501 13.83 5.71 -31.92
N THR A 502 13.10 4.92 -32.71
CA THR A 502 11.75 4.45 -32.34
C THR A 502 11.77 3.21 -31.46
N PHE A 503 12.91 2.51 -31.37
CA PHE A 503 13.08 1.29 -30.58
C PHE A 503 13.72 1.54 -29.20
N ILE A 504 14.35 2.69 -28.99
CA ILE A 504 14.88 3.08 -27.68
C ILE A 504 13.73 3.58 -26.82
N PRO A 505 13.47 2.96 -25.65
CA PRO A 505 12.42 3.44 -24.76
C PRO A 505 12.68 4.91 -24.43
N PRO A 506 11.66 5.79 -24.53
CA PRO A 506 11.84 7.19 -24.18
C PRO A 506 12.32 7.25 -22.73
N ARG A 507 13.48 7.90 -22.50
CA ARG A 507 13.97 8.15 -21.14
C ARG A 507 12.88 8.81 -20.32
N ASP A 508 12.66 8.30 -19.12
CA ASP A 508 11.65 8.84 -18.22
C ASP A 508 11.89 10.32 -17.98
N THR A 509 10.84 11.11 -18.21
CA THR A 509 10.92 12.57 -18.19
C THR A 509 10.38 13.11 -16.88
N ILE A 510 11.18 13.94 -16.22
CA ILE A 510 10.82 14.67 -15.00
C ILE A 510 10.77 16.16 -15.35
N VAL A 511 9.68 16.82 -14.97
CA VAL A 511 9.48 18.25 -15.23
C VAL A 511 9.57 19.04 -13.93
N PHE A 512 10.35 20.12 -13.96
CA PHE A 512 10.38 21.15 -12.93
C PHE A 512 9.63 22.37 -13.42
N LEU A 513 8.52 22.67 -12.75
CA LEU A 513 7.72 23.86 -13.00
C LEU A 513 7.85 24.77 -11.80
N LEU A 514 8.68 25.81 -11.89
CA LEU A 514 9.12 26.64 -10.76
C LEU A 514 8.90 28.13 -11.04
N PRO A 515 8.62 28.97 -10.03
CA PRO A 515 8.36 30.40 -10.25
C PRO A 515 9.64 31.24 -10.45
N HIS A 516 10.78 30.81 -9.89
CA HIS A 516 12.04 31.57 -9.90
C HIS A 516 13.24 30.67 -10.08
N ILE A 517 14.31 31.22 -10.67
CA ILE A 517 15.56 30.51 -10.94
C ILE A 517 16.29 30.07 -9.66
N ASP A 518 16.15 30.82 -8.56
CA ASP A 518 16.86 30.50 -7.32
C ASP A 518 16.40 29.18 -6.71
N LEU A 519 15.16 28.75 -6.98
CA LEU A 519 14.69 27.40 -6.60
C LEU A 519 15.43 26.29 -7.33
N ILE A 520 15.82 26.50 -8.60
CA ILE A 520 16.65 25.52 -9.34
C ILE A 520 18.03 25.42 -8.68
N LYS A 521 18.60 26.54 -8.22
CA LYS A 521 19.88 26.55 -7.51
C LYS A 521 19.79 25.89 -6.13
N SER A 522 18.74 26.18 -5.38
CA SER A 522 18.43 25.52 -4.09
C SER A 522 18.23 24.01 -4.26
N ALA A 523 17.69 23.57 -5.40
CA ALA A 523 17.47 22.17 -5.71
C ALA A 523 18.64 21.49 -6.45
N SER A 524 19.79 22.17 -6.59
CA SER A 524 20.87 21.72 -7.48
C SER A 524 21.36 20.31 -7.18
N ARG A 525 21.62 19.95 -5.91
CA ARG A 525 22.02 18.58 -5.52
C ARG A 525 20.98 17.52 -5.88
N MET A 526 19.69 17.81 -5.67
CA MET A 526 18.60 16.92 -6.09
C MET A 526 18.62 16.71 -7.61
N ILE A 527 18.77 17.80 -8.38
CA ILE A 527 18.85 17.76 -9.85
C ILE A 527 20.08 16.97 -10.32
N CYS A 528 21.24 17.22 -9.71
CA CYS A 528 22.49 16.51 -9.98
C CYS A 528 22.33 14.99 -9.74
N GLY A 529 21.68 14.60 -8.63
CA GLY A 529 21.34 13.21 -8.35
C GLY A 529 20.44 12.58 -9.43
N LEU A 530 19.35 13.26 -9.81
CA LEU A 530 18.45 12.76 -10.86
C LEU A 530 19.12 12.65 -12.25
N LEU A 531 20.05 13.56 -12.58
CA LEU A 531 20.84 13.48 -13.82
C LEU A 531 21.82 12.31 -13.82
N SER A 532 22.43 12.01 -12.67
CA SER A 532 23.33 10.86 -12.53
C SER A 532 22.63 9.52 -12.78
N GLN A 533 21.31 9.49 -12.59
CA GLN A 533 20.44 8.35 -12.88
C GLN A 533 19.89 8.32 -14.33
N CYS A 534 20.44 9.15 -15.24
CA CYS A 534 20.09 9.20 -16.66
C CYS A 534 18.65 9.64 -16.99
N TYR A 535 17.96 10.35 -16.09
CA TYR A 535 16.63 10.90 -16.37
C TYR A 535 16.66 12.12 -17.31
N THR A 536 15.61 12.30 -18.11
CA THR A 536 15.44 13.51 -18.93
C THR A 536 14.76 14.59 -18.09
N LEU A 537 15.50 15.65 -17.75
CA LEU A 537 14.97 16.74 -16.95
C LEU A 537 14.58 17.93 -17.83
N ARG A 538 13.39 18.50 -17.61
CA ARG A 538 12.92 19.72 -18.28
C ARG A 538 12.55 20.77 -17.24
N PHE A 539 13.01 22.01 -17.47
CA PHE A 539 12.80 23.12 -16.54
C PHE A 539 11.99 24.22 -17.20
N LEU A 540 10.95 24.68 -16.51
CA LEU A 540 10.14 25.81 -16.92
C LEU A 540 9.94 26.77 -15.75
N LEU A 541 10.35 28.02 -15.98
CA LEU A 541 10.11 29.17 -15.13
C LEU A 541 8.82 29.87 -15.55
N TYR A 542 7.85 29.93 -14.66
CA TYR A 542 6.57 30.61 -14.90
C TYR A 542 6.45 31.89 -14.08
N ASP A 543 5.74 32.87 -14.64
CA ASP A 543 5.34 34.07 -13.91
C ASP A 543 4.00 33.85 -13.20
N ARG A 544 3.97 34.00 -11.88
CA ARG A 544 2.76 33.86 -11.05
C ARG A 544 1.61 34.75 -11.50
N GLN A 545 1.90 35.96 -11.97
CA GLN A 545 0.87 36.92 -12.37
C GLN A 545 0.27 36.61 -13.75
N HIS A 546 0.99 35.85 -14.57
CA HIS A 546 0.73 35.76 -16.01
C HIS A 546 0.76 34.32 -16.57
N ILE A 547 0.72 33.30 -15.70
CA ILE A 547 0.77 31.89 -16.09
C ILE A 547 -0.32 31.49 -17.11
N LEU A 548 -1.52 32.09 -17.00
CA LEU A 548 -2.66 31.84 -17.88
C LEU A 548 -2.56 32.56 -19.23
N SER A 549 -1.72 33.60 -19.31
CA SER A 549 -1.58 34.47 -20.48
C SER A 549 -0.22 34.33 -21.17
N ALA A 550 0.58 33.32 -20.82
CA ALA A 550 1.88 33.08 -21.43
C ALA A 550 1.72 32.49 -22.84
N ILE A 551 2.18 33.23 -23.86
CA ILE A 551 2.01 32.89 -25.30
C ILE A 551 3.36 32.50 -25.94
N ALA A 552 4.48 32.78 -25.29
CA ALA A 552 5.82 32.47 -25.80
C ALA A 552 6.74 31.89 -24.70
N ILE A 553 7.71 31.08 -25.11
CA ILE A 553 8.72 30.46 -24.25
C ILE A 553 10.10 30.85 -24.76
N LYS A 554 10.94 31.44 -23.89
CA LYS A 554 12.36 31.71 -24.16
C LYS A 554 13.24 30.70 -23.44
N SER A 555 14.29 30.21 -24.10
CA SER A 555 15.24 29.26 -23.51
C SER A 555 16.58 29.94 -23.18
N PHE A 556 17.22 29.55 -22.09
CA PHE A 556 18.60 29.92 -21.75
C PHE A 556 19.32 28.73 -21.09
N GLN A 557 20.65 28.79 -21.04
CA GLN A 557 21.47 27.77 -20.38
C GLN A 557 21.78 28.19 -18.94
N LEU A 558 21.74 27.23 -18.01
CA LEU A 558 22.10 27.41 -16.61
C LEU A 558 23.10 26.33 -16.20
N ASP A 559 24.18 26.75 -15.56
CA ASP A 559 25.22 25.85 -15.07
C ASP A 559 24.98 25.56 -13.60
N LEU A 560 24.95 24.28 -13.23
CA LEU A 560 24.92 23.86 -11.85
C LEU A 560 26.33 23.61 -11.35
N ALA A 561 26.65 24.10 -10.15
CA ALA A 561 27.97 23.90 -9.55
C ALA A 561 28.27 22.41 -9.24
N CYS A 562 27.24 21.58 -8.98
CA CYS A 562 27.42 20.18 -8.58
C CYS A 562 27.56 19.17 -9.73
N CYS A 563 27.13 19.51 -10.94
CA CYS A 563 27.31 18.66 -12.12
C CYS A 563 27.67 19.55 -13.31
N SER A 564 28.77 19.22 -14.01
CA SER A 564 29.29 19.98 -15.15
C SER A 564 28.42 19.82 -16.40
N THR A 565 27.11 20.07 -16.27
CA THR A 565 26.09 19.91 -17.30
C THR A 565 25.33 21.22 -17.48
N HIS A 566 25.19 21.64 -18.74
CA HIS A 566 24.39 22.82 -19.10
C HIS A 566 22.90 22.45 -19.11
N LEU A 567 22.12 23.08 -18.22
CA LEU A 567 20.67 22.90 -18.17
C LEU A 567 19.97 23.86 -19.12
N THR A 568 19.12 23.34 -20.00
CA THR A 568 18.23 24.18 -20.79
C THR A 568 16.99 24.54 -19.96
N VAL A 569 16.91 25.81 -19.57
CA VAL A 569 15.78 26.35 -18.79
C VAL A 569 14.90 27.20 -19.69
N HIS A 570 13.60 26.92 -19.66
CA HIS A 570 12.59 27.66 -20.39
C HIS A 570 11.94 28.70 -19.48
N GLN A 571 11.54 29.86 -20.00
CA GLN A 571 10.85 30.91 -19.26
C GLN A 571 9.66 31.45 -20.05
N THR A 572 8.50 31.59 -19.40
CA THR A 572 7.28 32.13 -20.01
C THR A 572 7.40 33.65 -20.28
N GLN A 573 6.89 34.12 -21.43
CA GLN A 573 6.86 35.54 -21.79
C GLN A 573 5.45 36.02 -22.21
N GLN A 574 5.16 37.30 -21.96
CA GLN A 574 3.89 37.96 -22.29
C GLN A 574 3.76 38.41 -23.76
N GLN A 575 4.88 38.73 -24.43
CA GLN A 575 4.87 39.27 -25.80
C GLN A 575 5.72 38.41 -26.73
N GLY A 576 5.08 37.80 -27.75
CA GLY A 576 5.76 37.08 -28.80
C GLY A 576 4.78 36.52 -29.84
N ARG A 577 5.21 36.46 -31.11
CA ARG A 577 4.55 35.65 -32.16
C ARG A 577 4.98 34.19 -31.98
N GLY A 578 4.49 33.53 -30.94
CA GLY A 578 4.72 32.11 -30.66
C GLY A 578 3.41 31.33 -30.65
N SER A 579 3.43 30.10 -31.17
CA SER A 579 2.25 29.21 -31.25
C SER A 579 2.15 28.22 -30.09
N SER A 580 3.11 28.20 -29.15
CA SER A 580 3.22 27.18 -28.11
C SER A 580 2.79 27.71 -26.73
N SER A 581 1.60 27.31 -26.27
CA SER A 581 1.15 27.49 -24.88
C SER A 581 1.94 26.59 -23.91
N LEU A 582 1.99 26.95 -22.61
CA LEU A 582 2.54 26.11 -21.53
C LEU A 582 2.12 24.63 -21.65
N LEU A 583 0.85 24.41 -21.96
CA LEU A 583 0.26 23.08 -22.09
C LEU A 583 0.72 22.36 -23.35
N SER A 584 0.92 23.07 -24.47
CA SER A 584 1.55 22.49 -25.64
C SER A 584 2.99 22.06 -25.36
N TRP A 585 3.74 22.79 -24.53
CA TRP A 585 5.10 22.41 -24.13
C TRP A 585 5.13 21.17 -23.23
N LEU A 586 4.13 21.03 -22.34
CA LEU A 586 3.94 19.83 -21.49
C LEU A 586 3.44 18.60 -22.26
N SER A 587 2.76 18.79 -23.39
CA SER A 587 2.12 17.69 -24.17
C SER A 587 2.85 17.36 -25.48
N GLN A 588 3.97 18.01 -25.79
CA GLN A 588 4.77 17.73 -26.98
C GLN A 588 5.43 16.33 -26.88
N PRO A 589 5.08 15.37 -27.75
CA PRO A 589 5.82 14.11 -27.85
C PRO A 589 7.26 14.37 -28.29
N PRO A 590 8.24 13.54 -27.90
CA PRO A 590 8.11 12.21 -27.29
C PRO A 590 7.78 12.11 -25.79
N PHE A 591 7.64 13.21 -25.05
CA PHE A 591 7.90 13.20 -23.60
C PHE A 591 6.70 13.66 -22.75
N ILE A 592 5.79 12.73 -22.43
CA ILE A 592 4.79 12.94 -21.37
C ILE A 592 5.53 12.78 -20.02
N PRO A 593 5.49 13.78 -19.12
CA PRO A 593 6.23 13.71 -17.86
C PRO A 593 5.62 12.66 -16.94
N LYS A 594 6.45 11.82 -16.31
CA LYS A 594 6.01 10.91 -15.25
C LYS A 594 5.93 11.60 -13.89
N ILE A 595 6.88 12.50 -13.63
CA ILE A 595 6.98 13.27 -12.38
C ILE A 595 6.97 14.76 -12.70
N LEU A 596 6.23 15.53 -11.91
CA LEU A 596 6.22 17.00 -11.96
C LEU A 596 6.54 17.55 -10.57
N PHE A 597 7.64 18.29 -10.45
CA PHE A 597 7.98 19.05 -9.26
C PHE A 597 7.53 20.51 -9.37
N SER A 598 6.94 21.02 -8.31
CA SER A 598 6.60 22.44 -8.20
C SER A 598 6.58 22.92 -6.75
N VAL A 599 6.25 24.20 -6.55
CA VAL A 599 6.18 24.82 -5.23
C VAL A 599 4.80 24.65 -4.61
N GLN A 600 4.76 24.32 -3.32
CA GLN A 600 3.53 24.07 -2.57
C GLN A 600 2.62 25.31 -2.52
N GLU A 601 3.21 26.50 -2.46
CA GLU A 601 2.50 27.78 -2.41
C GLU A 601 1.64 28.03 -3.66
N ASP A 602 2.01 27.45 -4.81
CA ASP A 602 1.32 27.62 -6.08
C ASP A 602 0.43 26.41 -6.45
N LYS A 603 0.31 25.41 -5.57
CA LYS A 603 -0.47 24.18 -5.81
C LYS A 603 -1.90 24.45 -6.30
N PRO A 604 -2.72 25.34 -5.68
CA PRO A 604 -4.09 25.58 -6.14
C PRO A 604 -4.18 26.15 -7.56
N LEU A 605 -3.24 27.04 -7.91
CA LEU A 605 -3.16 27.67 -9.23
C LEU A 605 -2.83 26.63 -10.31
N LEU A 606 -1.84 25.79 -10.04
CA LEU A 606 -1.36 24.78 -10.97
C LEU A 606 -2.33 23.63 -11.15
N GLU A 607 -2.98 23.17 -10.07
CA GLU A 607 -4.04 22.17 -10.14
C GLU A 607 -5.25 22.67 -10.96
N GLY A 608 -5.62 23.95 -10.83
CA GLY A 608 -6.63 24.57 -11.68
C GLY A 608 -6.24 24.59 -13.17
N LEU A 609 -4.97 24.86 -13.46
CA LEU A 609 -4.45 24.88 -14.83
C LEU A 609 -4.38 23.48 -15.45
N LEU A 610 -3.93 22.49 -14.69
CA LEU A 610 -3.79 21.10 -15.16
C LEU A 610 -5.15 20.41 -15.34
N SER A 611 -6.12 20.69 -14.46
CA SER A 611 -7.47 20.08 -14.52
C SER A 611 -8.30 20.55 -15.72
N THR A 612 -8.12 21.78 -16.19
CA THR A 612 -8.90 22.36 -17.29
C THR A 612 -8.60 21.78 -18.68
N HIS A 613 -7.47 21.05 -18.85
CA HIS A 613 -6.95 20.69 -20.16
C HIS A 613 -6.84 19.19 -20.43
N LYS A 614 -7.53 18.33 -19.66
CA LYS A 614 -7.62 16.87 -19.86
C LYS A 614 -6.25 16.15 -19.97
N LEU A 615 -5.16 16.73 -19.45
CA LEU A 615 -3.98 15.93 -19.14
C LEU A 615 -4.43 14.91 -18.08
N SER A 616 -4.44 13.65 -18.49
CA SER A 616 -4.89 12.50 -17.69
C SER A 616 -4.38 12.64 -16.26
N THR A 617 -5.31 12.81 -15.32
CA THR A 617 -4.99 13.04 -13.90
C THR A 617 -4.35 11.81 -13.24
N SER A 618 -4.31 10.65 -13.93
CA SER A 618 -3.77 9.40 -13.41
C SER A 618 -2.30 9.11 -13.75
N ASP A 619 -1.72 9.79 -14.74
CA ASP A 619 -0.46 9.30 -15.34
C ASP A 619 0.78 10.09 -14.89
N ILE A 620 0.61 11.18 -14.14
CA ILE A 620 1.68 12.09 -13.69
C ILE A 620 1.64 12.24 -12.17
N THR A 621 2.71 11.85 -11.49
CA THR A 621 2.86 12.10 -10.05
C THR A 621 3.35 13.53 -9.83
N ARG A 622 2.55 14.33 -9.13
CA ARG A 622 2.81 15.77 -8.89
C ARG A 622 3.31 15.96 -7.47
N ILE A 623 4.53 16.46 -7.31
CA ILE A 623 5.20 16.63 -6.02
C ILE A 623 5.36 18.13 -5.77
N TYR A 624 4.71 18.62 -4.72
CA TYR A 624 4.66 20.03 -4.37
C TYR A 624 5.46 20.28 -3.09
N ILE A 625 6.67 20.83 -3.22
CA ILE A 625 7.58 21.06 -2.09
C ILE A 625 7.49 22.55 -1.70
N PRO A 626 7.38 22.92 -0.41
CA PRO A 626 7.42 24.32 -0.01
C PRO A 626 8.75 24.97 -0.42
N SER A 627 8.68 26.21 -0.89
CA SER A 627 9.84 26.95 -1.44
C SER A 627 11.05 26.96 -0.51
N SER A 628 10.83 27.09 0.80
CA SER A 628 11.87 27.12 1.83
C SER A 628 12.56 25.76 2.08
N GLN A 629 11.96 24.65 1.65
CA GLN A 629 12.49 23.30 1.89
C GLN A 629 13.31 22.76 0.72
N TYR A 630 13.25 23.39 -0.47
CA TYR A 630 14.01 22.97 -1.65
C TYR A 630 15.51 22.82 -1.40
N ILE A 631 16.07 23.66 -0.52
CA ILE A 631 17.50 23.60 -0.18
C ILE A 631 17.91 22.27 0.49
N TYR A 632 16.98 21.56 1.13
CA TYR A 632 17.20 20.31 1.87
C TYR A 632 16.69 19.06 1.12
N THR A 633 16.64 19.09 -0.22
CA THR A 633 16.05 18.04 -1.07
C THR A 633 17.06 17.08 -1.71
N ASP A 634 18.34 17.14 -1.33
CA ASP A 634 19.40 16.29 -1.88
C ASP A 634 19.03 14.79 -1.88
N TRP A 635 18.44 14.29 -0.79
CA TRP A 635 17.98 12.90 -0.66
C TRP A 635 16.95 12.47 -1.73
N ILE A 636 16.11 13.38 -2.23
CA ILE A 636 15.13 13.07 -3.29
C ILE A 636 15.84 12.72 -4.59
N GLY A 637 17.04 13.29 -4.82
CA GLY A 637 17.85 13.01 -6.00
C GLY A 637 18.39 11.59 -6.08
N SER A 638 18.33 10.84 -4.97
CA SER A 638 18.73 9.42 -4.91
C SER A 638 17.59 8.44 -5.28
N LEU A 639 16.35 8.93 -5.40
CA LEU A 639 15.18 8.09 -5.62
C LEU A 639 15.00 7.74 -7.10
N SER A 640 14.51 6.52 -7.34
CA SER A 640 14.13 6.07 -8.68
C SER A 640 12.77 6.63 -9.13
N ILE A 641 12.49 6.56 -10.43
CA ILE A 641 11.21 7.00 -10.99
C ILE A 641 10.02 6.26 -10.38
N LEU A 642 10.16 4.96 -10.06
CA LEU A 642 9.11 4.14 -9.46
C LEU A 642 8.82 4.58 -8.03
N GLU A 643 9.87 4.86 -7.26
CA GLU A 643 9.79 5.40 -5.91
C GLU A 643 9.11 6.78 -5.90
N LEU A 644 9.53 7.68 -6.80
CA LEU A 644 8.92 9.00 -6.97
C LEU A 644 7.47 8.90 -7.43
N SER A 645 7.12 7.95 -8.30
CA SER A 645 5.74 7.76 -8.75
C SER A 645 4.79 7.38 -7.60
N ASN A 646 5.30 6.69 -6.58
CA ASN A 646 4.56 6.26 -5.41
C ASN A 646 4.61 7.25 -4.22
N TRP A 647 5.05 8.50 -4.47
CA TRP A 647 5.23 9.53 -3.43
C TRP A 647 4.02 9.68 -2.50
N HIS A 648 2.78 9.68 -3.00
CA HIS A 648 1.57 9.97 -2.22
C HIS A 648 0.90 8.74 -1.58
N ILE A 649 1.52 7.57 -1.62
CA ILE A 649 0.91 6.33 -1.09
C ILE A 649 1.13 6.14 0.42
N PRO A 650 2.36 6.28 0.97
CA PRO A 650 2.60 5.99 2.38
C PRO A 650 1.87 6.97 3.31
N GLN A 651 1.06 6.45 4.22
CA GLN A 651 0.36 7.22 5.26
C GLN A 651 1.00 6.96 6.61
N ILE A 652 1.43 8.01 7.31
CA ILE A 652 2.16 7.91 8.57
C ILE A 652 1.31 8.46 9.72
N THR A 653 1.17 7.66 10.77
CA THR A 653 0.51 8.04 12.02
C THR A 653 1.56 8.20 13.12
N PHE A 654 1.72 9.42 13.63
CA PHE A 654 2.56 9.75 14.78
C PHE A 654 1.83 9.37 16.06
N SER A 655 2.20 8.23 16.66
CA SER A 655 1.60 7.73 17.90
C SER A 655 2.45 8.17 19.10
N LEU A 656 2.04 9.25 19.74
CA LEU A 656 2.71 9.84 20.90
C LEU A 656 2.15 9.23 22.18
N ILE A 657 3.01 8.82 23.11
CA ILE A 657 2.63 8.15 24.35
C ILE A 657 3.19 8.95 25.52
N THR A 658 2.32 9.38 26.44
CA THR A 658 2.71 10.26 27.56
C THR A 658 1.97 9.92 28.85
N HIS A 659 2.62 10.25 29.98
CA HIS A 659 2.06 10.06 31.32
C HIS A 659 2.18 11.31 32.18
N THR A 660 3.28 11.50 32.92
CA THR A 660 3.43 12.56 33.93
C THR A 660 4.67 13.44 33.69
N ARG A 661 5.07 13.62 32.42
CA ARG A 661 6.28 14.35 32.03
C ARG A 661 5.98 15.50 31.05
N PRO A 662 5.39 16.61 31.53
CA PRO A 662 4.95 17.70 30.64
C PRO A 662 6.10 18.37 29.89
N GLN A 663 7.28 18.54 30.52
CA GLN A 663 8.42 19.19 29.86
C GLN A 663 9.04 18.32 28.75
N SER A 664 9.16 17.02 29.00
CA SER A 664 9.62 16.02 28.04
C SER A 664 8.66 15.96 26.85
N PHE A 665 7.37 15.83 27.14
CA PHE A 665 6.33 15.78 26.13
C PHE A 665 6.29 17.06 25.29
N LYS A 666 6.47 18.24 25.91
CA LYS A 666 6.58 19.51 25.20
C LYS A 666 7.78 19.57 24.27
N ARG A 667 8.92 18.97 24.63
CA ARG A 667 10.10 18.86 23.76
C ARG A 667 9.80 17.98 22.54
N LEU A 668 9.18 16.81 22.76
CA LEU A 668 8.75 15.94 21.67
C LEU A 668 7.81 16.67 20.69
N LEU A 669 6.75 17.30 21.21
CA LEU A 669 5.78 18.07 20.42
C LEU A 669 6.46 19.18 19.61
N ARG A 670 7.42 19.91 20.21
CA ARG A 670 8.20 20.93 19.51
C ARG A 670 9.02 20.35 18.37
N SER A 671 9.77 19.27 18.63
CA SER A 671 10.61 18.63 17.61
C SER A 671 9.78 18.08 16.44
N LEU A 672 8.60 17.52 16.73
CA LEU A 672 7.64 17.06 15.71
C LEU A 672 7.09 18.22 14.87
N SER A 673 6.73 19.34 15.50
CA SER A 673 6.23 20.53 14.80
C SER A 673 7.30 21.30 14.00
N SER A 674 8.58 21.14 14.32
CA SER A 674 9.67 21.86 13.63
C SER A 674 10.32 21.06 12.50
N ALA A 675 9.90 19.82 12.28
CA ALA A 675 10.47 18.95 11.25
C ALA A 675 10.01 19.31 9.83
N LEU A 676 10.76 18.86 8.83
CA LEU A 676 10.47 19.09 7.41
C LEU A 676 9.68 17.92 6.82
N TYR A 677 8.55 18.19 6.16
CA TYR A 677 7.63 17.19 5.61
C TYR A 677 7.52 17.20 4.08
N PHE A 678 8.26 18.07 3.39
CA PHE A 678 8.44 18.10 1.93
C PHE A 678 7.14 18.09 1.11
N GLY A 679 6.07 18.72 1.62
CA GLY A 679 4.79 18.90 0.93
C GLY A 679 3.64 17.99 1.40
N ASP A 680 3.97 16.87 2.04
CA ASP A 680 2.98 15.88 2.48
C ASP A 680 2.08 16.42 3.61
N ASP A 681 2.51 17.49 4.27
CA ASP A 681 1.78 18.18 5.32
C ASP A 681 0.52 18.91 4.85
N THR A 682 0.40 19.16 3.54
CA THR A 682 -0.83 19.69 2.93
C THR A 682 -1.72 18.63 2.30
N GLU A 683 -1.26 17.38 2.19
CA GLU A 683 -2.08 16.31 1.63
C GLU A 683 -3.02 15.73 2.70
N PRO A 684 -4.31 15.59 2.40
CA PRO A 684 -5.26 15.08 3.38
C PRO A 684 -4.96 13.61 3.71
N ASN A 685 -4.90 13.31 5.00
CA ASN A 685 -4.74 11.95 5.58
C ASN A 685 -3.37 11.28 5.40
N LEU A 686 -2.36 11.95 4.82
CA LEU A 686 -0.99 11.38 4.77
C LEU A 686 -0.29 11.43 6.13
N LEU A 687 -0.49 12.51 6.90
CA LEU A 687 0.13 12.72 8.21
C LEU A 687 -0.94 12.87 9.29
N ASN A 688 -0.99 11.90 10.22
CA ASN A 688 -1.97 11.85 11.31
C ASN A 688 -1.25 11.84 12.67
N VAL A 689 -1.84 12.46 13.70
CA VAL A 689 -1.28 12.46 15.06
C VAL A 689 -2.24 11.80 16.03
N ASN A 690 -1.77 10.80 16.77
CA ASN A 690 -2.47 10.17 17.88
C ASN A 690 -1.73 10.46 19.18
N ILE A 691 -2.36 11.18 20.11
CA ILE A 691 -1.80 11.44 21.45
C ILE A 691 -2.49 10.52 22.45
N ASN A 692 -1.74 9.55 22.97
CA ASN A 692 -2.19 8.54 23.91
C ASN A 692 -1.75 8.92 25.34
N ILE A 693 -2.74 9.28 26.17
CA ILE A 693 -2.54 9.77 27.54
C ILE A 693 -3.00 8.70 28.53
N ASP A 694 -2.12 8.32 29.47
CA ASP A 694 -2.49 7.39 30.55
C ASP A 694 -3.45 8.04 31.56
N SER A 695 -4.23 7.23 32.29
CA SER A 695 -5.33 7.70 33.14
C SER A 695 -4.86 8.62 34.28
N SER A 696 -3.67 8.35 34.82
CA SER A 696 -3.06 9.08 35.93
C SER A 696 -2.16 10.24 35.50
N ALA A 697 -2.23 10.66 34.22
CA ALA A 697 -1.53 11.84 33.74
C ALA A 697 -1.93 13.12 34.49
N ASP A 698 -0.96 14.00 34.71
CA ASP A 698 -1.15 15.27 35.42
C ASP A 698 -1.92 16.31 34.56
N PRO A 699 -2.49 17.35 35.19
CA PRO A 699 -3.26 18.37 34.47
C PRO A 699 -2.44 19.16 33.43
N GLU A 700 -1.15 19.39 33.66
CA GLU A 700 -0.28 20.13 32.73
C GLU A 700 -0.07 19.31 31.45
N THR A 701 0.24 18.02 31.58
CA THR A 701 0.38 17.10 30.45
C THR A 701 -0.92 16.98 29.65
N LYS A 702 -2.07 16.87 30.33
CA LYS A 702 -3.40 16.84 29.68
C LYS A 702 -3.69 18.13 28.92
N SER A 703 -3.39 19.28 29.51
CA SER A 703 -3.57 20.58 28.87
C SER A 703 -2.69 20.71 27.62
N LEU A 704 -1.42 20.29 27.70
CA LEU A 704 -0.49 20.32 26.55
C LEU A 704 -1.00 19.47 25.39
N ALA A 705 -1.51 18.28 25.67
CA ALA A 705 -2.08 17.39 24.64
C ALA A 705 -3.34 17.99 24.00
N GLN A 706 -4.24 18.55 24.81
CA GLN A 706 -5.50 19.15 24.33
C GLN A 706 -5.30 20.44 23.54
N SER A 707 -4.26 21.21 23.84
CA SER A 707 -3.96 22.48 23.17
C SER A 707 -2.91 22.37 22.06
N PHE A 708 -2.52 21.16 21.65
CA PHE A 708 -1.44 20.98 20.68
C PHE A 708 -1.85 21.46 19.27
N PRO A 709 -1.18 22.49 18.70
CA PRO A 709 -1.49 22.97 17.37
C PRO A 709 -0.74 22.13 16.33
N TRP A 710 -1.45 21.19 15.69
CA TRP A 710 -0.90 20.45 14.56
C TRP A 710 -1.12 21.22 13.27
N LEU A 711 -0.04 21.75 12.69
CA LEU A 711 -0.07 22.52 11.45
C LEU A 711 0.21 21.66 10.21
N HIS A 712 0.62 20.40 10.39
CA HIS A 712 1.14 19.54 9.32
C HIS A 712 0.21 18.38 8.94
N GLY A 713 -1.09 18.62 8.85
CA GLY A 713 -2.08 17.60 8.48
C GLY A 713 -3.47 17.90 9.02
N SER A 714 -4.41 17.01 8.78
CA SER A 714 -5.84 17.28 8.99
C SER A 714 -6.40 16.79 10.33
N GLN A 715 -5.72 15.89 11.06
CA GLN A 715 -6.31 15.22 12.23
C GLN A 715 -5.32 15.02 13.39
N VAL A 716 -5.72 15.52 14.58
CA VAL A 716 -5.14 15.15 15.87
C VAL A 716 -6.19 14.38 16.65
N GLN A 717 -5.91 13.13 16.97
CA GLN A 717 -6.73 12.30 17.82
C GLN A 717 -6.13 12.21 19.21
N ILE A 718 -6.93 12.52 20.23
CA ILE A 718 -6.52 12.39 21.63
C ILE A 718 -7.22 11.19 22.25
N ASN A 719 -6.44 10.21 22.69
CA ASN A 719 -6.93 9.01 23.34
C ASN A 719 -6.52 9.07 24.82
N GLN A 720 -7.49 9.19 25.72
CA GLN A 720 -7.23 9.13 27.15
C GLN A 720 -7.70 7.81 27.74
N ARG A 721 -6.81 7.09 28.43
CA ARG A 721 -7.16 5.86 29.12
C ARG A 721 -8.05 6.15 30.34
N VAL A 722 -9.04 5.28 30.53
CA VAL A 722 -9.93 5.32 31.70
C VAL A 722 -9.26 4.67 32.92
N VAL A 723 -8.52 3.59 32.70
CA VAL A 723 -7.82 2.82 33.73
C VAL A 723 -6.32 2.84 33.44
N HIS A 724 -5.50 2.84 34.49
CA HIS A 724 -4.06 2.78 34.33
C HIS A 724 -3.67 1.43 33.71
N GLY A 725 -3.11 1.47 32.50
CA GLY A 725 -2.75 0.27 31.74
C GLY A 725 -1.32 -0.22 31.99
N GLY A 726 -0.42 0.67 32.44
CA GLY A 726 1.03 0.39 32.43
C GLY A 726 1.62 0.46 31.01
N LEU A 727 2.93 0.23 30.90
CA LEU A 727 3.67 0.47 29.65
C LEU A 727 3.22 -0.44 28.48
N LEU A 728 2.96 -1.73 28.76
CA LEU A 728 2.63 -2.70 27.70
C LEU A 728 1.33 -2.31 26.97
N PRO A 729 0.18 -2.11 27.64
CA PRO A 729 -1.02 -1.64 26.96
C PRO A 729 -0.81 -0.25 26.35
N ALA A 730 -0.11 0.65 27.05
CA ALA A 730 0.13 2.02 26.58
C ALA A 730 0.79 2.06 25.19
N ILE A 731 1.72 1.15 24.90
CA ILE A 731 2.40 1.05 23.59
C ILE A 731 1.59 0.24 22.59
N VAL A 732 1.14 -0.95 22.97
CA VAL A 732 0.45 -1.90 22.08
C VAL A 732 -0.84 -1.30 21.50
N GLU A 733 -1.63 -0.63 22.34
CA GLU A 733 -2.93 -0.07 21.94
C GLU A 733 -2.82 1.39 21.46
N SER A 734 -1.61 1.93 21.35
CA SER A 734 -1.38 3.33 20.93
C SER A 734 -1.75 3.56 19.45
N TRP A 735 -1.69 2.50 18.66
CA TRP A 735 -1.90 2.54 17.22
C TRP A 735 -2.49 1.23 16.69
N TYR A 736 -3.48 1.37 15.81
CA TYR A 736 -4.13 0.30 15.07
C TYR A 736 -4.10 0.64 13.58
N PRO A 737 -3.41 -0.13 12.73
CA PRO A 737 -3.28 0.20 11.32
C PRO A 737 -4.60 0.04 10.56
N HIS A 738 -4.94 0.99 9.68
CA HIS A 738 -6.19 0.96 8.88
C HIS A 738 -6.03 0.28 7.51
N GLY A 739 -4.79 0.00 7.08
CA GLY A 739 -4.46 -0.61 5.79
C GLY A 739 -2.98 -1.01 5.73
N ASN A 740 -2.51 -1.50 4.57
CA ASN A 740 -1.10 -1.90 4.37
C ASN A 740 -0.18 -0.72 4.04
N ASP A 741 -0.76 0.44 3.76
CA ASP A 741 -0.04 1.70 3.52
C ASP A 741 -0.10 2.63 4.74
N SER A 742 -0.66 2.15 5.86
CA SER A 742 -0.77 2.88 7.12
C SER A 742 0.37 2.44 8.04
N TYR A 743 1.34 3.32 8.26
CA TYR A 743 2.53 3.08 9.07
C TYR A 743 2.43 3.84 10.41
N GLY A 744 2.93 3.24 11.49
CA GLY A 744 2.87 3.81 12.82
C GLY A 744 4.25 4.23 13.32
N LEU A 745 4.49 5.53 13.51
CA LEU A 745 5.68 6.03 14.20
C LEU A 745 5.40 6.10 15.71
N LEU A 746 5.95 5.17 16.48
CA LEU A 746 5.74 5.10 17.92
C LEU A 746 6.78 5.97 18.66
N LEU A 747 6.31 6.90 19.49
CA LEU A 747 7.14 7.90 20.17
C LEU A 747 6.72 8.03 21.64
N GLU A 748 7.66 7.79 22.56
CA GLU A 748 7.49 8.07 24.00
C GLU A 748 7.84 9.52 24.34
N ASP A 749 7.29 10.04 25.44
CA ASP A 749 7.45 11.43 25.88
C ASP A 749 8.90 11.90 26.11
N ASP A 750 9.86 11.00 26.27
CA ASP A 750 11.28 11.30 26.46
C ASP A 750 12.13 11.20 25.19
N VAL A 751 11.51 11.02 24.03
CA VAL A 751 12.15 11.07 22.70
C VAL A 751 12.19 12.50 22.16
N GLU A 752 13.25 12.85 21.43
CA GLU A 752 13.36 14.06 20.63
C GLU A 752 13.77 13.67 19.19
N LEU A 753 13.20 14.36 18.18
CA LEU A 753 13.38 14.04 16.77
C LEU A 753 14.31 15.04 16.08
N SER A 754 15.09 14.56 15.11
CA SER A 754 15.82 15.39 14.15
C SER A 754 14.83 16.13 13.25
N PRO A 755 15.10 17.37 12.82
CA PRO A 755 14.29 18.05 11.80
C PRO A 755 14.17 17.29 10.47
N LEU A 756 15.10 16.36 10.19
CA LEU A 756 15.17 15.55 8.97
C LEU A 756 14.67 14.12 9.15
N PHE A 757 14.07 13.77 10.30
CA PHE A 757 13.62 12.40 10.57
C PHE A 757 12.66 11.87 9.49
N TYR A 758 11.79 12.76 8.98
CA TYR A 758 10.77 12.40 8.00
C TYR A 758 11.36 12.05 6.63
N ALA A 759 12.42 12.76 6.21
CA ALA A 759 13.12 12.46 4.95
C ALA A 759 13.65 11.02 4.93
N TRP A 760 14.29 10.58 6.02
CA TRP A 760 14.75 9.19 6.15
C TRP A 760 13.61 8.18 6.14
N VAL A 761 12.52 8.45 6.85
CA VAL A 761 11.33 7.58 6.85
C VAL A 761 10.78 7.47 5.44
N LYS A 762 10.60 8.61 4.76
CA LYS A 762 10.03 8.68 3.42
C LYS A 762 10.92 7.95 2.41
N MET A 763 12.21 8.25 2.39
CA MET A 763 13.21 7.63 1.53
C MET A 763 13.24 6.10 1.73
N SER A 764 13.28 5.64 2.98
CA SER A 764 13.32 4.21 3.32
C SER A 764 12.03 3.48 2.94
N LEU A 765 10.86 4.08 3.21
CA LEU A 765 9.57 3.51 2.81
C LEU A 765 9.45 3.42 1.29
N LEU A 766 9.76 4.50 0.58
CA LEU A 766 9.68 4.48 -0.89
C LEU A 766 10.60 3.40 -1.47
N LYS A 767 11.85 3.31 -1.03
CA LYS A 767 12.80 2.29 -1.50
C LYS A 767 12.36 0.85 -1.21
N TYR A 768 12.07 0.52 0.06
CA TYR A 768 11.88 -0.87 0.49
C TYR A 768 10.41 -1.35 0.46
N ARG A 769 9.45 -0.48 0.14
CA ARG A 769 8.02 -0.85 0.05
C ARG A 769 7.37 -0.51 -1.28
N TYR A 770 7.84 0.55 -1.93
CA TYR A 770 7.22 1.11 -3.13
C TYR A 770 8.20 1.24 -4.31
N GLY A 771 9.40 0.70 -4.17
CA GLY A 771 10.45 0.70 -5.18
C GLY A 771 10.49 -0.62 -5.94
N ASP A 772 11.68 -0.99 -6.39
CA ASP A 772 11.90 -2.25 -7.10
C ASP A 772 11.47 -3.47 -6.24
N LYS A 773 10.91 -4.50 -6.89
CA LYS A 773 10.46 -5.71 -6.20
C LYS A 773 11.58 -6.45 -5.49
N SER A 774 12.82 -6.36 -5.99
CA SER A 774 14.02 -6.89 -5.33
C SER A 774 14.28 -6.27 -3.95
N ASN A 775 13.79 -5.05 -3.72
CA ASN A 775 13.94 -4.32 -2.47
C ASN A 775 12.80 -4.56 -1.46
N VAL A 776 11.72 -5.21 -1.88
CA VAL A 776 10.54 -5.46 -1.03
C VAL A 776 10.67 -6.81 -0.35
N SER A 777 10.75 -6.80 0.98
CA SER A 777 10.86 -8.01 1.81
C SER A 777 9.71 -8.13 2.82
N PRO A 778 9.05 -9.29 2.94
CA PRO A 778 8.04 -9.54 3.97
C PRO A 778 8.66 -9.64 5.38
N ASN A 779 9.98 -9.76 5.50
CA ASN A 779 10.67 -9.90 6.78
C ASN A 779 11.05 -8.56 7.42
N LEU A 780 10.98 -7.45 6.66
CA LEU A 780 11.24 -6.12 7.19
C LEU A 780 10.01 -5.67 8.01
N PHE A 781 10.13 -5.51 9.32
CA PHE A 781 9.00 -5.15 10.20
C PHE A 781 8.95 -3.66 10.58
N GLY A 782 9.99 -2.89 10.25
CA GLY A 782 10.06 -1.49 10.61
C GLY A 782 11.37 -0.80 10.27
N ILE A 783 11.40 0.50 10.55
CA ILE A 783 12.54 1.40 10.31
C ILE A 783 12.83 2.16 11.61
N SER A 784 14.05 2.06 12.11
CA SER A 784 14.52 2.80 13.27
C SER A 784 14.89 4.24 12.91
N LEU A 785 14.58 5.19 13.79
CA LEU A 785 15.15 6.54 13.78
C LEU A 785 16.39 6.64 14.66
N TYR A 786 16.51 5.74 15.63
CA TYR A 786 17.60 5.70 16.58
C TYR A 786 18.73 4.80 16.07
N GLN A 787 19.97 5.28 16.09
CA GLN A 787 21.15 4.44 15.81
C GLN A 787 21.56 3.64 17.05
N GLN A 788 21.69 2.32 16.93
CA GLN A 788 21.93 1.49 18.11
C GLN A 788 23.31 1.74 18.74
N LYS A 789 23.33 2.24 19.98
CA LYS A 789 24.55 2.53 20.77
C LYS A 789 24.96 1.39 21.70
N HIS A 790 24.05 0.46 21.98
CA HIS A 790 24.27 -0.64 22.90
C HIS A 790 23.38 -1.84 22.59
N LEU A 791 23.91 -3.03 22.83
CA LEU A 791 23.17 -4.29 22.80
C LEU A 791 22.53 -4.51 24.16
N GLU A 792 21.22 -4.71 24.19
CA GLU A 792 20.44 -4.79 25.43
C GLU A 792 20.02 -6.20 25.83
N LEU A 793 20.08 -7.14 24.89
CA LEU A 793 19.67 -8.53 25.02
C LEU A 793 20.70 -9.49 25.63
N PRO A 794 22.03 -9.21 25.66
CA PRO A 794 22.97 -10.11 26.34
C PRO A 794 22.57 -10.37 27.81
N PRO A 795 22.60 -11.64 28.28
CA PRO A 795 22.21 -12.00 29.65
C PRO A 795 22.97 -11.26 30.75
N GLU A 796 24.22 -10.91 30.50
CA GLU A 796 25.12 -10.27 31.47
C GLU A 796 24.82 -8.77 31.63
N GLY A 797 24.00 -8.20 30.74
CA GLY A 797 23.59 -6.80 30.78
C GLY A 797 23.85 -6.05 29.48
N ARG A 798 23.62 -4.73 29.52
CA ARG A 798 23.85 -3.87 28.35
C ARG A 798 25.34 -3.78 28.06
N ARG A 799 25.72 -3.96 26.79
CA ARG A 799 27.10 -3.79 26.32
C ARG A 799 27.15 -2.66 25.27
N PRO A 800 28.18 -1.80 25.29
CA PRO A 800 28.39 -0.84 24.21
C PRO A 800 28.44 -1.54 22.86
N PHE A 801 27.88 -0.89 21.84
CA PHE A 801 27.83 -1.44 20.48
C PHE A 801 27.95 -0.33 19.46
N ASN A 802 28.74 -0.61 18.43
CA ASN A 802 28.94 0.26 17.29
C ASN A 802 29.03 -0.62 16.04
N ALA A 803 28.03 -0.52 15.15
CA ALA A 803 28.02 -1.30 13.92
C ALA A 803 29.22 -0.97 13.02
N ARG A 804 29.72 0.27 13.05
CA ARG A 804 30.92 0.68 12.30
C ARG A 804 32.17 -0.08 12.73
N ASP A 805 32.35 -0.27 14.04
CA ASP A 805 33.49 -1.03 14.59
C ASP A 805 33.38 -2.51 14.21
N LEU A 806 32.15 -3.05 14.15
CA LEU A 806 31.90 -4.39 13.65
C LEU A 806 32.23 -4.49 12.15
N PHE A 807 31.73 -3.58 11.32
CA PHE A 807 31.91 -3.60 9.87
C PHE A 807 33.37 -3.35 9.46
N SER A 808 34.15 -2.62 10.27
CA SER A 808 35.59 -2.45 10.04
C SER A 808 36.38 -3.76 10.01
N GLN A 809 35.81 -4.85 10.52
CA GLN A 809 36.41 -6.19 10.52
C GLN A 809 36.19 -6.94 9.20
N PHE A 810 35.35 -6.42 8.30
CA PHE A 810 34.95 -7.06 7.04
C PHE A 810 35.32 -6.14 5.87
N GLN A 811 35.98 -6.70 4.84
CA GLN A 811 36.49 -5.90 3.71
C GLN A 811 35.38 -5.42 2.76
N ASP A 812 34.27 -6.15 2.67
CA ASP A 812 33.22 -5.92 1.69
C ASP A 812 32.08 -5.00 2.19
N ILE A 813 32.13 -4.57 3.46
CA ILE A 813 31.07 -3.76 4.09
C ILE A 813 31.61 -2.36 4.37
N GLN A 814 31.01 -1.35 3.75
CA GLN A 814 31.34 0.04 4.04
C GLN A 814 30.88 0.45 5.46
N LEU A 815 31.65 1.33 6.12
CA LEU A 815 31.43 1.67 7.53
C LEU A 815 30.09 2.37 7.80
N ASN A 816 29.59 3.17 6.85
CA ASN A 816 28.34 3.92 6.97
C ASN A 816 27.10 3.13 6.51
N THR A 817 27.27 1.88 6.08
CA THR A 817 26.17 1.08 5.53
C THR A 817 25.07 0.90 6.58
N PRO A 818 23.81 1.29 6.29
CA PRO A 818 22.66 0.92 7.09
C PRO A 818 22.54 -0.59 7.20
N TYR A 819 21.94 -1.10 8.26
CA TYR A 819 21.91 -2.55 8.50
C TYR A 819 20.56 -3.01 9.01
N LEU A 820 20.31 -4.31 8.86
CA LEU A 820 19.11 -4.98 9.33
C LEU A 820 19.41 -5.62 10.68
N SER A 821 18.52 -5.47 11.66
CA SER A 821 18.67 -6.09 12.98
C SER A 821 17.37 -6.69 13.47
N SER A 822 17.44 -7.87 14.08
CA SER A 822 16.30 -8.48 14.80
C SER A 822 15.97 -7.79 16.12
N ILE A 823 16.71 -6.76 16.56
CA ILE A 823 16.43 -6.05 17.81
C ILE A 823 15.44 -4.90 17.51
N PRO A 824 14.22 -4.91 18.05
CA PRO A 824 13.26 -3.83 17.83
C PRO A 824 13.71 -2.51 18.48
N CYS A 825 13.50 -1.38 17.83
CA CYS A 825 13.81 -0.07 18.40
C CYS A 825 12.64 0.48 19.24
N SER A 826 12.91 0.92 20.47
CA SER A 826 11.91 1.53 21.37
C SER A 826 12.09 3.05 21.53
N TRP A 827 13.02 3.68 20.81
CA TRP A 827 13.36 5.10 20.97
C TRP A 827 13.03 5.93 19.71
N GLY A 828 11.91 5.61 19.08
CA GLY A 828 11.46 6.20 17.83
C GLY A 828 11.71 5.26 16.65
N ALA A 829 10.64 4.62 16.20
CA ALA A 829 10.67 3.74 15.04
C ALA A 829 9.31 3.65 14.35
N ILE A 830 9.35 3.51 13.02
CA ILE A 830 8.20 3.15 12.20
C ILE A 830 7.99 1.64 12.30
N TYR A 831 6.76 1.24 12.61
CA TYR A 831 6.32 -0.15 12.58
C TYR A 831 5.40 -0.40 11.39
N PHE A 832 5.60 -1.54 10.74
CA PHE A 832 4.86 -1.91 9.55
C PHE A 832 3.49 -2.51 9.90
N PRO A 833 2.44 -2.19 9.13
CA PRO A 833 1.06 -2.49 9.48
C PRO A 833 0.78 -3.99 9.66
N GLU A 834 1.29 -4.82 8.75
CA GLU A 834 1.06 -6.26 8.78
C GLU A 834 1.73 -6.94 9.97
N HIS A 835 2.98 -6.59 10.27
CA HIS A 835 3.71 -7.12 11.43
C HIS A 835 3.12 -6.66 12.75
N TRP A 836 2.61 -5.41 12.82
CA TRP A 836 1.98 -4.90 14.04
C TRP A 836 0.63 -5.56 14.31
N ARG A 837 -0.16 -5.87 13.27
CA ARG A 837 -1.40 -6.67 13.42
C ARG A 837 -1.09 -8.09 13.86
N GLU A 838 -0.11 -8.74 13.23
CA GLU A 838 0.32 -10.07 13.66
C GLU A 838 0.80 -10.07 15.12
N PHE A 839 1.49 -9.00 15.55
CA PHE A 839 1.86 -8.86 16.95
C PHE A 839 0.67 -8.75 17.89
N HIS A 840 -0.40 -8.05 17.51
CA HIS A 840 -1.63 -8.00 18.32
C HIS A 840 -2.24 -9.41 18.49
N ASP A 841 -2.28 -10.20 17.42
CA ASP A 841 -2.78 -11.58 17.45
C ASP A 841 -1.88 -12.48 18.29
N TYR A 842 -0.56 -12.40 18.08
CA TYR A 842 0.44 -13.16 18.83
C TYR A 842 0.39 -12.85 20.32
N LEU A 843 0.40 -11.56 20.70
CA LEU A 843 0.38 -11.12 22.08
C LEU A 843 -0.88 -11.59 22.81
N SER A 844 -2.04 -11.49 22.15
CA SER A 844 -3.32 -11.94 22.72
C SER A 844 -3.30 -13.44 23.04
N THR A 845 -2.82 -14.25 22.10
CA THR A 845 -2.66 -15.70 22.28
C THR A 845 -1.62 -16.03 23.35
N ARG A 846 -0.47 -15.35 23.35
CA ARG A 846 0.62 -15.60 24.29
C ARG A 846 0.24 -15.25 25.73
N ILE A 847 -0.47 -14.14 25.95
CA ILE A 847 -1.00 -13.78 27.27
C ILE A 847 -2.04 -14.80 27.74
N ALA A 848 -2.93 -15.26 26.86
CA ALA A 848 -3.93 -16.28 27.19
C ALA A 848 -3.27 -17.62 27.59
N TYR A 849 -2.25 -18.04 26.85
CA TYR A 849 -1.43 -19.22 27.17
C TYR A 849 -0.78 -19.08 28.55
N ILE A 850 -0.12 -17.94 28.80
CA ILE A 850 0.54 -17.65 30.09
C ILE A 850 -0.49 -17.74 31.24
N HIS A 851 -1.67 -17.15 31.09
CA HIS A 851 -2.69 -17.24 32.13
C HIS A 851 -3.24 -18.66 32.33
N ALA A 852 -3.31 -19.49 31.29
CA ALA A 852 -3.81 -20.85 31.38
C ALA A 852 -2.82 -21.83 32.02
N ASN A 853 -1.51 -21.60 31.85
CA ASN A 853 -0.47 -22.57 32.21
C ASN A 853 0.31 -22.22 33.49
N HIS A 854 0.20 -20.99 34.01
CA HIS A 854 0.95 -20.54 35.20
C HIS A 854 0.24 -20.76 36.55
N GLU A 855 -0.87 -21.52 36.62
CA GLU A 855 -1.47 -21.90 37.91
C GLU A 855 -0.72 -23.04 38.64
N ASP A 856 0.06 -23.88 37.93
CA ASP A 856 0.58 -25.13 38.51
C ASP A 856 2.11 -25.24 38.69
N ASP A 857 2.96 -24.44 38.01
CA ASP A 857 4.43 -24.41 38.26
C ASP A 857 5.12 -23.16 37.65
N PRO A 858 5.66 -22.22 38.46
CA PRO A 858 6.28 -20.99 37.96
C PRO A 858 7.70 -21.15 37.38
N ASP A 859 8.39 -22.27 37.60
CA ASP A 859 9.82 -22.43 37.27
C ASP A 859 10.10 -23.31 36.04
N HIS A 860 9.07 -23.80 35.33
CA HIS A 860 9.20 -24.90 34.36
C HIS A 860 8.81 -24.62 32.89
N GLU A 861 8.77 -23.36 32.43
CA GLU A 861 8.56 -23.07 31.00
C GLU A 861 9.89 -22.74 30.27
N GLU A 862 10.22 -23.55 29.26
CA GLU A 862 11.36 -23.29 28.37
C GLU A 862 11.15 -21.94 27.65
N PRO A 863 12.12 -21.00 27.68
CA PRO A 863 11.95 -19.70 27.03
C PRO A 863 11.90 -19.83 25.51
N ILE A 864 10.97 -19.11 24.85
CA ILE A 864 10.85 -19.11 23.38
C ILE A 864 12.17 -18.70 22.72
N VAL A 865 12.77 -17.61 23.20
CA VAL A 865 14.08 -17.16 22.74
C VAL A 865 15.13 -17.62 23.76
N PRO A 866 16.08 -18.49 23.36
CA PRO A 866 17.10 -19.00 24.27
C PRO A 866 18.08 -17.89 24.66
N ASP A 867 18.57 -17.93 25.91
CA ASP A 867 19.71 -17.14 26.39
C ASP A 867 19.66 -15.62 26.13
N VAL A 868 18.46 -15.02 26.21
CA VAL A 868 18.28 -13.57 26.12
C VAL A 868 17.75 -12.95 27.42
N ARG A 869 18.23 -11.75 27.70
CA ARG A 869 17.86 -10.96 28.88
C ARG A 869 16.39 -10.54 28.89
N SER A 870 15.75 -10.43 27.71
CA SER A 870 14.34 -10.05 27.57
C SER A 870 13.38 -11.04 28.22
N ASN A 871 13.80 -12.29 28.44
CA ASN A 871 13.01 -13.29 29.16
C ASN A 871 12.62 -12.83 30.58
N ARG A 872 13.42 -11.95 31.20
CA ARG A 872 13.18 -11.36 32.52
C ARG A 872 12.28 -10.11 32.49
N TRP A 873 11.82 -9.66 31.33
CA TRP A 873 11.02 -8.44 31.18
C TRP A 873 9.51 -8.73 31.21
N THR A 874 9.01 -9.21 32.34
CA THR A 874 7.64 -9.73 32.51
C THR A 874 6.52 -8.76 32.11
N HIS A 875 6.75 -7.45 32.18
CA HIS A 875 5.76 -6.41 31.86
C HIS A 875 6.11 -5.56 30.64
N SER A 876 7.09 -5.99 29.83
CA SER A 876 7.51 -5.25 28.63
C SER A 876 6.85 -5.83 27.39
N TRP A 877 6.17 -4.99 26.60
CA TRP A 877 5.68 -5.37 25.28
C TRP A 877 6.82 -5.90 24.38
N LYS A 878 8.02 -5.34 24.57
CA LYS A 878 9.21 -5.65 23.78
C LYS A 878 9.66 -7.09 23.95
N LYS A 879 9.41 -7.72 25.11
CA LYS A 879 9.67 -9.16 25.31
C LYS A 879 8.90 -9.97 24.27
N PHE A 880 7.58 -9.81 24.24
CA PHE A 880 6.69 -10.56 23.35
C PHE A 880 6.95 -10.24 21.89
N PHE A 881 7.30 -8.98 21.58
CA PHE A 881 7.64 -8.61 20.20
C PHE A 881 8.98 -9.23 19.76
N ILE A 882 9.98 -9.33 20.65
CA ILE A 882 11.24 -10.05 20.37
C ILE A 882 10.97 -11.54 20.13
N GLU A 883 10.05 -12.16 20.89
CA GLU A 883 9.65 -13.55 20.65
C GLU A 883 9.08 -13.74 19.24
N LEU A 884 8.13 -12.89 18.82
CA LEU A 884 7.58 -12.93 17.46
C LEU A 884 8.65 -12.69 16.40
N VAL A 885 9.51 -11.70 16.60
CA VAL A 885 10.60 -11.36 15.66
C VAL A 885 11.57 -12.52 15.50
N TYR A 886 11.90 -13.22 16.60
CA TYR A 886 12.75 -14.40 16.57
C TYR A 886 12.09 -15.55 15.81
N LEU A 887 10.83 -15.87 16.11
CA LEU A 887 10.09 -16.96 15.47
C LEU A 887 9.89 -16.76 13.96
N ARG A 888 9.79 -15.51 13.50
CA ARG A 888 9.56 -15.19 12.08
C ARG A 888 10.83 -14.87 11.30
N GLY A 889 11.97 -14.72 11.96
CA GLY A 889 13.18 -14.19 11.32
C GLY A 889 12.96 -12.76 10.81
N TYR A 890 12.27 -11.93 11.59
CA TYR A 890 12.01 -10.54 11.22
C TYR A 890 13.21 -9.63 11.53
N VAL A 891 13.34 -8.56 10.75
CA VAL A 891 14.42 -7.57 10.86
C VAL A 891 13.91 -6.14 10.70
N MET A 892 14.58 -5.18 11.34
CA MET A 892 14.31 -3.75 11.26
C MET A 892 15.53 -3.04 10.68
N LEU A 893 15.29 -2.03 9.84
CA LEU A 893 16.34 -1.19 9.28
C LEU A 893 16.85 -0.19 10.32
N TYR A 894 18.18 -0.11 10.48
CA TYR A 894 18.86 0.85 11.34
C TYR A 894 19.79 1.79 10.55
N PRO A 895 19.79 3.10 10.86
CA PRO A 895 20.80 4.01 10.35
C PRO A 895 22.18 3.72 10.98
N ASN A 896 23.26 4.08 10.29
CA ASN A 896 24.62 3.81 10.73
C ASN A 896 25.61 4.97 10.40
N TYR A 897 25.22 6.19 10.78
CA TYR A 897 26.03 7.37 10.53
C TYR A 897 27.25 7.45 11.46
N ALA A 898 28.23 8.26 11.07
CA ALA A 898 29.40 8.54 11.89
C ALA A 898 29.01 9.22 13.21
N ASP A 899 29.82 9.03 14.25
CA ASP A 899 29.64 9.64 15.58
C ASP A 899 28.27 9.38 16.24
N PHE A 900 27.58 8.31 15.82
CA PHE A 900 26.20 7.99 16.22
C PHE A 900 25.21 9.11 15.91
N ALA A 901 25.43 9.90 14.86
CA ALA A 901 24.44 10.85 14.37
C ALA A 901 23.12 10.12 14.07
N SER A 902 22.02 10.62 14.62
CA SER A 902 20.76 9.87 14.71
C SER A 902 19.56 10.76 14.38
N LEU A 903 18.44 10.14 14.03
CA LEU A 903 17.20 10.86 13.69
C LEU A 903 16.21 10.92 14.84
N SER A 904 16.47 10.16 15.89
CA SER A 904 15.89 10.35 17.21
C SER A 904 16.95 10.18 18.29
N THR A 905 16.66 10.74 19.46
CA THR A 905 17.48 10.62 20.67
C THR A 905 16.57 10.37 21.87
N ASN A 906 17.04 9.60 22.84
CA ASN A 906 16.30 9.33 24.08
C ASN A 906 16.99 10.01 25.25
N HIS A 907 16.25 10.83 25.99
CA HIS A 907 16.82 11.61 27.10
C HIS A 907 16.93 10.84 28.41
N LEU A 908 16.43 9.60 28.46
CA LEU A 908 16.34 8.73 29.63
C LEU A 908 15.91 9.52 30.86
N GLU A 909 14.65 9.97 30.90
CA GLU A 909 14.15 10.83 31.98
C GLU A 909 13.43 10.02 33.07
N ALA A 910 13.43 10.50 34.32
CA ALA A 910 12.86 9.77 35.45
C ALA A 910 11.36 9.48 35.25
N GLY A 911 10.92 8.25 35.55
CA GLY A 911 9.53 7.79 35.40
C GLY A 911 9.39 6.30 35.68
N LEU A 912 8.42 5.60 35.06
CA LEU A 912 8.07 4.20 35.40
C LEU A 912 9.27 3.23 35.36
N HIS A 913 10.19 3.40 34.42
CA HIS A 913 11.40 2.57 34.28
C HIS A 913 12.62 3.07 35.06
N VAL A 914 12.60 4.31 35.57
CA VAL A 914 13.76 4.91 36.23
C VAL A 914 13.36 5.61 37.52
N ARG A 915 13.57 4.91 38.65
CA ARG A 915 13.10 5.28 40.00
C ARG A 915 14.00 6.24 40.81
N ARG A 916 15.14 6.72 40.27
CA ARG A 916 16.13 7.55 40.99
C ARG A 916 16.72 8.67 40.11
N LYS A 917 17.36 9.69 40.72
CA LYS A 917 18.22 10.65 40.01
C LYS A 917 19.23 9.89 39.14
N ILE A 918 19.18 10.15 37.85
CA ILE A 918 20.00 9.47 36.83
C ILE A 918 21.36 10.17 36.79
N SER A 919 22.46 9.41 36.90
CA SER A 919 23.79 9.99 36.71
C SER A 919 23.95 10.47 35.26
N LEU A 920 24.72 11.55 35.07
CA LEU A 920 25.02 12.08 33.73
C LEU A 920 25.64 11.01 32.83
N GLU A 921 26.48 10.14 33.39
CA GLU A 921 27.07 8.98 32.71
C GLU A 921 26.00 8.02 32.18
N LYS A 922 24.98 7.69 32.97
CA LYS A 922 23.91 6.78 32.55
C LYS A 922 23.02 7.39 31.48
N ARG A 923 22.82 8.72 31.51
CA ARG A 923 22.11 9.47 30.46
C ARG A 923 22.89 9.46 29.14
N GLY A 924 24.21 9.61 29.20
CA GLY A 924 25.10 9.56 28.03
C GLY A 924 25.08 8.24 27.24
N LEU A 925 24.54 7.16 27.82
CA LEU A 925 24.37 5.87 27.14
C LEU A 925 23.20 5.85 26.14
N PHE A 926 22.24 6.78 26.26
CA PHE A 926 21.01 6.82 25.45
C PHE A 926 20.89 8.08 24.60
N VAL A 927 21.56 9.17 25.02
CA VAL A 927 21.59 10.40 24.24
C VAL A 927 22.55 10.23 23.07
N LEU A 928 22.00 10.49 21.88
CA LEU A 928 22.70 10.58 20.61
C LEU A 928 22.62 12.01 20.04
N PRO A 929 23.64 12.45 19.29
CA PRO A 929 23.56 13.68 18.53
C PRO A 929 22.50 13.54 17.43
N LEU A 930 21.54 14.47 17.40
CA LEU A 930 20.54 14.53 16.34
C LEU A 930 21.14 15.16 15.08
N ILE A 931 20.89 14.57 13.91
CA ILE A 931 21.20 15.22 12.63
C ILE A 931 20.45 16.55 12.58
N GLN A 932 21.17 17.65 12.42
CA GLN A 932 20.62 19.00 12.37
C GLN A 932 20.49 19.48 10.93
N LEU A 933 19.66 20.51 10.71
CA LEU A 933 19.67 21.19 9.42
C LEU A 933 21.05 21.87 9.23
N PRO A 934 21.69 21.70 8.07
CA PRO A 934 22.90 22.43 7.75
C PRO A 934 22.62 23.94 7.73
N SER A 935 23.61 24.74 8.12
CA SER A 935 23.48 26.20 8.06
C SER A 935 23.29 26.63 6.61
N PRO A 936 22.27 27.45 6.29
CA PRO A 936 22.08 27.93 4.93
C PRO A 936 23.31 28.76 4.50
N PRO A 937 23.87 28.52 3.31
CA PRO A 937 25.00 29.29 2.82
C PRO A 937 24.59 30.76 2.64
N LEU A 938 25.58 31.67 2.59
CA LEU A 938 25.38 33.09 2.25
C LEU A 938 24.86 33.30 0.81
N ILE A 939 24.87 32.24 0.01
CA ILE A 939 24.41 32.18 -1.38
C ILE A 939 23.30 31.12 -1.41
N ASP A 940 22.22 31.36 -2.16
CA ASP A 940 21.09 30.43 -2.37
C ASP A 940 21.52 29.18 -3.18
N GLU A 941 22.42 28.38 -2.62
CA GLU A 941 22.90 27.11 -3.16
C GLU A 941 22.43 25.93 -2.30
N SER A 942 22.31 24.76 -2.93
CA SER A 942 21.89 23.54 -2.24
C SER A 942 22.93 23.07 -1.21
N VAL A 943 22.45 22.53 -0.09
CA VAL A 943 23.28 22.01 1.01
C VAL A 943 23.23 20.49 1.05
N SER A 944 24.31 19.87 1.53
CA SER A 944 24.27 18.45 1.91
C SER A 944 23.54 18.34 3.24
N THR A 945 22.50 17.52 3.30
CA THR A 945 21.76 17.26 4.54
C THR A 945 22.47 16.25 5.46
N GLY A 946 23.49 15.54 4.95
CA GLY A 946 24.14 14.42 5.62
C GLY A 946 23.32 13.11 5.61
N LEU A 947 22.08 13.12 5.10
CA LEU A 947 21.26 11.90 4.96
C LEU A 947 21.81 10.93 3.93
N LEU A 948 22.50 11.45 2.91
CA LEU A 948 23.16 10.67 1.86
C LEU A 948 24.63 10.37 2.17
N ASP A 949 25.08 10.52 3.43
CA ASP A 949 26.40 10.04 3.89
C ASP A 949 26.40 8.50 4.01
N LEU A 950 25.92 7.85 2.94
CA LEU A 950 25.66 6.44 2.75
C LEU A 950 26.55 5.92 1.60
N PRO A 951 26.73 4.60 1.48
CA PRO A 951 27.39 3.99 0.33
C PRO A 951 26.77 4.47 -0.99
N SER A 952 27.60 4.94 -1.91
CA SER A 952 27.17 5.41 -3.24
C SER A 952 26.12 6.54 -3.21
N GLU A 953 26.06 7.31 -2.12
CA GLU A 953 25.11 8.42 -1.92
C GLU A 953 23.63 8.02 -2.11
N ARG A 954 23.28 6.76 -1.83
CA ARG A 954 21.91 6.23 -1.91
C ARG A 954 21.65 5.15 -0.86
N LEU A 955 20.38 4.81 -0.64
CA LEU A 955 20.05 3.62 0.14
C LEU A 955 20.51 2.35 -0.61
N PRO A 956 21.25 1.43 0.04
CA PRO A 956 21.62 0.15 -0.56
C PRO A 956 20.40 -0.67 -0.94
N ASP A 957 20.56 -1.57 -1.92
CA ASP A 957 19.52 -2.55 -2.20
C ASP A 957 19.38 -3.53 -1.02
N PHE A 958 18.19 -4.09 -0.84
CA PHE A 958 17.83 -4.88 0.34
C PHE A 958 18.74 -6.09 0.52
N GLY A 959 19.17 -6.72 -0.58
CA GLY A 959 20.10 -7.85 -0.57
C GLY A 959 21.52 -7.51 -0.12
N ASP A 960 21.91 -6.23 -0.22
CA ASP A 960 23.27 -5.76 0.14
C ASP A 960 23.35 -5.29 1.60
N LEU A 961 22.21 -5.23 2.30
CA LEU A 961 22.18 -4.79 3.70
C LEU A 961 22.74 -5.88 4.63
N PRO A 962 23.75 -5.57 5.47
CA PRO A 962 24.23 -6.50 6.47
C PRO A 962 23.12 -6.86 7.48
N VAL A 963 23.02 -8.13 7.85
CA VAL A 963 22.00 -8.62 8.79
C VAL A 963 22.63 -8.99 10.13
N LEU A 964 22.08 -8.45 11.22
CA LEU A 964 22.50 -8.72 12.59
C LEU A 964 21.43 -9.50 13.36
N ASN A 965 21.86 -10.55 14.05
CA ASN A 965 21.00 -11.32 14.95
C ASN A 965 20.73 -10.59 16.29
N LEU A 966 19.99 -11.23 17.20
CA LEU A 966 19.69 -10.67 18.53
C LEU A 966 20.91 -10.45 19.43
N THR A 967 22.05 -11.09 19.15
CA THR A 967 23.31 -10.89 19.89
C THR A 967 24.18 -9.79 19.29
N GLY A 968 23.76 -9.18 18.17
CA GLY A 968 24.54 -8.17 17.45
C GLY A 968 25.63 -8.73 16.55
N SER A 969 25.61 -10.03 16.26
CA SER A 969 26.55 -10.70 15.36
C SER A 969 26.01 -10.73 13.93
N LEU A 970 26.91 -10.64 12.94
CA LEU A 970 26.55 -10.80 11.53
C LEU A 970 26.03 -12.20 11.24
N THR A 971 24.98 -12.26 10.41
CA THR A 971 24.32 -13.49 9.95
C THR A 971 23.67 -13.23 8.58
N THR A 972 22.93 -14.21 8.05
CA THR A 972 22.07 -14.05 6.88
C THR A 972 20.60 -14.02 7.28
N LEU A 973 19.77 -13.41 6.44
CA LEU A 973 18.32 -13.40 6.64
C LEU A 973 17.74 -14.83 6.62
N ASP A 974 18.20 -15.66 5.68
CA ASP A 974 17.77 -17.06 5.58
C ASP A 974 18.07 -17.86 6.85
N SER A 975 19.24 -17.62 7.46
CA SER A 975 19.59 -18.27 8.73
C SER A 975 18.65 -17.86 9.86
N LEU A 976 18.28 -16.58 9.96
CA LEU A 976 17.30 -16.12 10.96
C LEU A 976 15.92 -16.75 10.75
N ILE A 977 15.48 -16.85 9.49
CA ILE A 977 14.20 -17.47 9.14
C ILE A 977 14.21 -18.94 9.49
N GLN A 978 15.25 -19.67 9.13
CA GLN A 978 15.39 -21.10 9.43
C GLN A 978 15.38 -21.36 10.93
N ILE A 979 16.20 -20.64 11.70
CA ILE A 979 16.26 -20.76 13.17
C ILE A 979 14.89 -20.46 13.80
N GLY A 980 14.19 -19.45 13.30
CA GLY A 980 12.85 -19.09 13.76
C GLY A 980 11.81 -20.19 13.48
N GLN A 981 11.84 -20.78 12.28
CA GLN A 981 10.94 -21.86 11.86
C GLN A 981 11.15 -23.13 12.69
N GLU A 982 12.41 -23.56 12.86
CA GLU A 982 12.75 -24.71 13.72
C GLU A 982 12.27 -24.50 15.15
N ARG A 983 12.38 -23.27 15.68
CA ARG A 983 11.87 -22.94 17.01
C ARG A 983 10.35 -22.92 17.09
N ALA A 984 9.67 -22.43 16.05
CA ALA A 984 8.22 -22.40 15.99
C ALA A 984 7.64 -23.84 16.00
N GLU A 985 8.23 -24.75 15.23
CA GLU A 985 7.87 -26.17 15.19
C GLU A 985 8.05 -26.83 16.57
N HIS A 986 9.15 -26.55 17.28
CA HIS A 986 9.41 -27.10 18.62
C HIS A 986 8.30 -26.75 19.64
N PHE A 987 7.75 -25.54 19.57
CA PHE A 987 6.72 -25.09 20.52
C PHE A 987 5.28 -25.35 20.04
N ASN A 988 5.08 -25.96 18.87
CA ASN A 988 3.79 -25.90 18.15
C ASN A 988 3.22 -24.47 18.16
N ALA A 989 4.11 -23.48 18.09
CA ALA A 989 3.71 -22.09 18.02
C ALA A 989 3.27 -21.85 16.58
N PHE A 990 2.00 -21.46 16.42
CA PHE A 990 1.25 -21.19 15.18
C PHE A 990 0.31 -22.31 14.72
#